data_AF-A0A7H9DKU9-F1
#
_entry.id   AF-A0A7H9DKU9-F1
#
_cell.length_a   1.000
_cell.length_b   1.000
_cell.length_c   1.000
_cell.angle_alpha   90.00
_cell.angle_beta   90.00
_cell.angle_gamma   90.00
#
_symmetry.space_group_name_H-M   'P 1'
#
loop_
_entity.id
_entity.type
_entity.pdbx_description
1 polymer ?
#
loop_
_entity_poly.entity_id
_entity_poly.type
_entity_poly.pdbx_seq_one_letter_code
_entity_poly.pdbx_strand_id
1 'polypeptide(L)'
;MKNIEQLDILYKLKKEVEKSDHHAFVHTINQIIKKVYLEHYTLTFVGHFSAGKSTIINNLIGQDILPSSPVPTTSNTALVTVAEESGITANIEGQRYTELTSYDEVKQMNKENYNVESIDVRFLSTDYRLGLTFQDTPGVDSNVASHSVSAERFLYTSNIVFYTVDYNHVQSALNFQFMKRLNQADIPVVFIINQIDKHNDDELSFDTFKSRVEKSLADWDITLVELFYITKFQHPENQLNALKNYIHTCDEQRESMEDYVSRMVQFIQSTQARYLSQQMAQCLERLNIEPEQFDKAFEQHLQQQSASNEAQLISDKQALRTHLHDKRKTIIDNAYIMSHDMRERIRYYLESMTKDFSVGGLFNKRKKTEQAQNERLSKLMEALQEQVNQEIIKPIQIDMAFLTRFITDSELNSRILNQSITLPSDLVTSLYQTQVQISNQYVLTFSEDLMKRIRQYILKDATTLDEAILSNVQVESDTLTVNEETDDYQHYQTLRTLKTSLETKNYQHYYIHLDDSLDQLIDRTVMTYTPGTSAPVTEQALSQHITHTKRSTPSRRVQIEQALDIIDELPLYDTAVNTIKQALARMSSQVIKIGVFGTFSAGKSSLINALLGDHYLVSSPNPTTAATTEISYGTNNAVTFKTNDELLDELNHVVEIVGYKFNTISEFLTADKQALKHQIDKDRLAFIEAIEKNYTYYQQLTETSYILSISQEDIKKWSAEDEYATFVKTVHIQLEHPWLKDKIIVDSLGLYSNNQRHTNETEKILASSDLILYVSYFNHSFTDNDRAFIQHMKEMNQLIENQAFKMVINATDLAETAEDLEAVHHYVTSALSEAGMSCEVFGVSSREALRQGDQGLSKLRTSIETFASIDAKYVLESQIVQQLQSITDALEVMVTDFQTNHEQIKQNHLHLQKLASPHVFNHRLIDAVKQQYMNELEDQLYYLNERLNIQLLDDVKSVFNGQMTVIDDFKVAKRNASKLYLDQIHQKLYLEQTLLVTRMKNYFETQLQHQLTPILTQLSQLHVILQADTHLLGDEVDTPYLHIQLEDFIHTLPKSLTKKRILQVQYQKQVHPEIKDITLSHLEHGCSELKAAMITLNETLATQAHTQLAELEVTAQHHIQNVLDFKLDASLIEKLNVCIPKLKNILEVEDTNHV
;
A
#
# COMPACT_ATOMS: atom_id res chain seq x y z
N MET A 1 -9.11 15.65 43.09
CA MET A 1 -9.22 15.03 41.75
C MET A 1 -10.67 14.60 41.59
N LYS A 2 -11.36 15.02 40.54
CA LYS A 2 -12.72 14.52 40.24
C LYS A 2 -12.58 13.17 39.49
N ASN A 3 -13.62 12.35 39.50
CA ASN A 3 -13.69 11.07 38.77
C ASN A 3 -12.64 10.00 39.19
N ILE A 4 -12.20 10.00 40.46
CA ILE A 4 -11.17 9.06 40.95
C ILE A 4 -11.58 7.59 40.77
N GLU A 5 -12.85 7.25 41.02
CA GLU A 5 -13.36 5.89 40.86
C GLU A 5 -13.31 5.44 39.38
N GLN A 6 -13.62 6.36 38.45
CA GLN A 6 -13.54 6.12 37.02
C GLN A 6 -12.10 5.99 36.53
N LEU A 7 -11.18 6.80 37.05
CA LEU A 7 -9.75 6.69 36.73
C LEU A 7 -9.14 5.40 37.29
N ASP A 8 -9.55 4.98 38.49
CA ASP A 8 -9.12 3.71 39.11
C ASP A 8 -9.49 2.50 38.25
N ILE A 9 -10.75 2.41 37.80
CA ILE A 9 -11.17 1.27 36.97
C ILE A 9 -10.48 1.26 35.60
N LEU A 10 -10.27 2.42 34.97
CA LEU A 10 -9.58 2.51 33.68
C LEU A 10 -8.09 2.20 33.80
N TYR A 11 -7.44 2.65 34.87
CA TYR A 11 -6.03 2.35 35.13
C TYR A 11 -5.82 0.88 35.44
N LYS A 12 -6.69 0.25 36.23
CA LYS A 12 -6.67 -1.20 36.47
C LYS A 12 -6.85 -1.99 35.17
N LEU A 13 -7.74 -1.54 34.29
CA LEU A 13 -7.91 -2.13 32.96
C LEU A 13 -6.67 -1.96 32.08
N LYS A 14 -6.06 -0.77 32.06
CA LYS A 14 -4.79 -0.52 31.38
C LYS A 14 -3.73 -1.52 31.82
N LYS A 15 -3.51 -1.65 33.14
CA LYS A 15 -2.53 -2.60 33.70
C LYS A 15 -2.85 -4.06 33.41
N GLU A 16 -4.12 -4.40 33.25
CA GLU A 16 -4.51 -5.74 32.82
C GLU A 16 -4.21 -5.99 31.34
N VAL A 17 -4.43 -4.99 30.48
CA VAL A 17 -4.12 -5.06 29.04
C VAL A 17 -2.60 -5.09 28.79
N GLU A 18 -1.81 -4.34 29.57
CA GLU A 18 -0.33 -4.31 29.50
C GLU A 18 0.34 -5.67 29.78
N LYS A 19 -0.35 -6.59 30.47
CA LYS A 19 0.14 -7.96 30.67
C LYS A 19 0.09 -8.81 29.38
N SER A 20 -0.47 -8.26 28.30
CA SER A 20 -0.52 -8.86 26.97
C SER A 20 0.18 -7.97 25.94
N ASP A 21 0.53 -8.53 24.78
CA ASP A 21 1.23 -7.79 23.71
C ASP A 21 0.33 -6.80 22.92
N HIS A 22 -0.79 -6.35 23.51
CA HIS A 22 -1.76 -5.47 22.86
C HIS A 22 -1.37 -3.98 22.95
N HIS A 23 -0.12 -3.65 22.59
CA HIS A 23 0.47 -2.33 22.80
C HIS A 23 -0.32 -1.17 22.16
N ALA A 24 -0.88 -1.38 20.96
CA ALA A 24 -1.69 -0.38 20.27
C ALA A 24 -2.98 -0.01 21.05
N PHE A 25 -3.54 -0.95 21.81
CA PHE A 25 -4.78 -0.73 22.57
C PHE A 25 -4.52 -0.04 23.90
N VAL A 26 -3.37 -0.28 24.53
CA VAL A 26 -2.91 0.47 25.70
C VAL A 26 -2.87 1.98 25.40
N HIS A 27 -2.42 2.36 24.20
CA HIS A 27 -2.45 3.77 23.77
C HIS A 27 -3.87 4.34 23.71
N THR A 28 -4.84 3.57 23.19
CA THR A 28 -6.26 3.98 23.16
C THR A 28 -6.79 4.18 24.59
N ILE A 29 -6.47 3.28 25.51
CA ILE A 29 -6.86 3.39 26.93
C ILE A 29 -6.21 4.62 27.58
N ASN A 30 -4.94 4.93 27.25
CA ASN A 30 -4.28 6.16 27.72
C ASN A 30 -5.02 7.42 27.26
N GLN A 31 -5.54 7.47 26.02
CA GLN A 31 -6.34 8.61 25.55
C GLN A 31 -7.67 8.73 26.31
N ILE A 32 -8.32 7.59 26.62
CA ILE A 32 -9.54 7.56 27.45
C ILE A 32 -9.23 8.05 28.86
N ILE A 33 -8.14 7.61 29.49
CA ILE A 33 -7.69 8.08 30.81
C ILE A 33 -7.41 9.59 30.77
N LYS A 34 -6.69 10.08 29.76
CA LYS A 34 -6.42 11.52 29.56
C LYS A 34 -7.71 12.33 29.48
N LYS A 35 -8.68 11.89 28.68
CA LYS A 35 -10.00 12.53 28.54
C LYS A 35 -10.74 12.59 29.88
N VAL A 36 -10.76 11.50 30.64
CA VAL A 36 -11.46 11.44 31.94
C VAL A 36 -10.77 12.31 32.98
N TYR A 37 -9.43 12.33 32.99
CA TYR A 37 -8.62 13.17 33.89
C TYR A 37 -8.87 14.66 33.63
N LEU A 38 -8.90 15.06 32.35
CA LEU A 38 -9.06 16.46 31.93
C LEU A 38 -10.53 16.90 31.80
N GLU A 39 -11.49 16.00 32.07
CA GLU A 39 -12.94 16.24 31.93
C GLU A 39 -13.36 16.70 30.52
N HIS A 40 -12.71 16.19 29.48
CA HIS A 40 -12.98 16.59 28.09
C HIS A 40 -14.31 16.01 27.57
N TYR A 41 -15.16 16.85 27.00
CA TYR A 41 -16.34 16.49 26.22
C TYR A 41 -16.03 16.69 24.73
N THR A 42 -15.93 15.60 23.98
CA THR A 42 -15.29 15.58 22.66
C THR A 42 -16.31 15.45 21.53
N LEU A 43 -16.33 16.44 20.65
CA LEU A 43 -17.10 16.47 19.40
C LEU A 43 -16.14 16.26 18.23
N THR A 44 -16.27 15.12 17.56
CA THR A 44 -15.29 14.70 16.56
C THR A 44 -15.81 14.90 15.16
N PHE A 45 -15.09 15.67 14.35
CA PHE A 45 -15.39 15.89 12.94
C PHE A 45 -14.61 14.89 12.09
N VAL A 46 -15.34 14.04 11.39
CA VAL A 46 -14.81 12.95 10.57
C VAL A 46 -15.36 13.10 9.16
N GLY A 47 -14.61 12.73 8.12
CA GLY A 47 -15.10 12.90 6.75
C GLY A 47 -13.98 12.88 5.73
N HIS A 48 -14.35 12.86 4.45
CA HIS A 48 -13.40 12.78 3.33
C HIS A 48 -12.33 13.87 3.38
N PHE A 49 -11.19 13.63 2.73
CA PHE A 49 -10.17 14.68 2.58
C PHE A 49 -10.79 15.96 1.98
N SER A 50 -10.45 17.14 2.49
CA SER A 50 -11.02 18.43 2.05
C SER A 50 -12.55 18.61 2.19
N ALA A 51 -13.24 17.80 2.99
CA ALA A 51 -14.66 18.01 3.32
C ALA A 51 -14.95 19.30 4.12
N GLY A 52 -13.92 20.09 4.47
CA GLY A 52 -14.03 21.38 5.16
C GLY A 52 -14.18 21.30 6.68
N LYS A 53 -13.74 20.19 7.30
CA LYS A 53 -13.85 19.92 8.75
C LYS A 53 -13.20 21.01 9.61
N SER A 54 -11.93 21.32 9.37
CA SER A 54 -11.18 22.36 10.09
C SER A 54 -11.81 23.74 9.93
N THR A 55 -12.30 24.06 8.72
CA THR A 55 -13.04 25.29 8.43
C THR A 55 -14.35 25.37 9.21
N ILE A 56 -15.09 24.27 9.33
CA ILE A 56 -16.32 24.22 10.15
C ILE A 56 -15.97 24.46 11.62
N ILE A 57 -14.92 23.81 12.13
CA ILE A 57 -14.46 23.98 13.52
C ILE A 57 -14.07 25.45 13.79
N ASN A 58 -13.26 26.07 12.93
CA ASN A 58 -12.88 27.49 13.07
C ASN A 58 -14.10 28.41 13.08
N ASN A 59 -15.08 28.17 12.19
CA ASN A 59 -16.33 28.95 12.16
C ASN A 59 -17.17 28.76 13.44
N LEU A 60 -17.23 27.54 13.96
CA LEU A 60 -17.94 27.25 15.22
C LEU A 60 -17.28 27.90 16.43
N ILE A 61 -15.95 27.95 16.44
CA ILE A 61 -15.14 28.62 17.47
C ILE A 61 -15.18 30.15 17.33
N GLY A 62 -15.33 30.66 16.11
CA GLY A 62 -15.22 32.08 15.78
C GLY A 62 -13.78 32.59 15.74
N GLN A 63 -12.79 31.69 15.60
CA GLN A 63 -11.36 32.00 15.54
C GLN A 63 -10.67 31.05 14.54
N ASP A 64 -9.69 31.54 13.80
CA ASP A 64 -8.89 30.74 12.86
C ASP A 64 -7.74 30.05 13.60
N ILE A 65 -8.07 28.96 14.31
CA ILE A 65 -7.13 28.21 15.16
C ILE A 65 -6.48 27.07 14.39
N LEU A 66 -7.28 26.31 13.64
CA LEU A 66 -6.81 25.22 12.80
C LEU A 66 -6.39 25.75 11.41
N PRO A 67 -5.34 25.21 10.79
CA PRO A 67 -5.01 25.57 9.42
C PRO A 67 -6.12 25.13 8.47
N SER A 68 -6.52 26.02 7.55
CA SER A 68 -7.43 25.72 6.45
C SER A 68 -6.65 25.72 5.13
N SER A 69 -5.77 24.73 4.92
CA SER A 69 -5.02 24.58 3.67
C SER A 69 -5.70 23.56 2.74
N PRO A 70 -5.69 23.78 1.40
CA PRO A 70 -6.18 22.79 0.42
C PRO A 70 -5.21 21.61 0.24
N VAL A 71 -3.96 21.75 0.66
CA VAL A 71 -2.96 20.68 0.77
C VAL A 71 -3.28 19.83 2.00
N PRO A 72 -2.97 18.52 2.02
CA PRO A 72 -3.11 17.73 3.24
C PRO A 72 -2.42 18.40 4.43
N THR A 73 -3.23 19.03 5.28
CA THR A 73 -2.82 19.39 6.63
C THR A 73 -2.44 18.06 7.26
N THR A 74 -1.18 17.95 7.65
CA THR A 74 -0.47 16.76 8.12
C THR A 74 -1.36 15.72 8.79
N SER A 75 -1.04 14.43 8.61
CA SER A 75 -1.65 13.19 9.11
C SER A 75 -1.96 13.08 10.63
N ASN A 76 -2.00 14.21 11.34
CA ASN A 76 -2.01 14.35 12.78
C ASN A 76 -3.41 14.79 13.20
N THR A 77 -3.96 14.17 14.24
CA THR A 77 -5.28 14.57 14.78
C THR A 77 -5.13 15.85 15.60
N ALA A 78 -6.01 16.84 15.39
CA ALA A 78 -5.99 18.09 16.15
C ALA A 78 -7.16 18.13 17.14
N LEU A 79 -6.86 18.34 18.42
CA LEU A 79 -7.83 18.57 19.49
C LEU A 79 -7.81 20.05 19.83
N VAL A 80 -8.96 20.72 19.76
CA VAL A 80 -9.11 22.14 20.07
C VAL A 80 -10.01 22.27 21.28
N THR A 81 -9.42 22.53 22.43
CA THR A 81 -10.06 22.44 23.75
C THR A 81 -10.25 23.82 24.39
N VAL A 82 -11.46 24.08 24.89
CA VAL A 82 -11.76 25.28 25.67
C VAL A 82 -11.11 25.17 27.05
N ALA A 83 -10.18 26.08 27.36
CA ALA A 83 -9.39 26.09 28.58
C ALA A 83 -9.28 27.51 29.19
N GLU A 84 -8.73 27.61 30.40
CA GLU A 84 -8.49 28.90 31.08
C GLU A 84 -7.22 29.62 30.58
N GLU A 85 -6.28 28.87 29.97
CA GLU A 85 -5.03 29.37 29.41
C GLU A 85 -4.83 28.83 28.00
N SER A 86 -4.35 29.67 27.08
CA SER A 86 -4.01 29.26 25.71
C SER A 86 -2.67 28.56 25.66
N GLY A 87 -2.54 27.54 24.82
CA GLY A 87 -1.28 26.83 24.59
C GLY A 87 -1.41 25.77 23.51
N ILE A 88 -0.27 25.33 22.96
CA ILE A 88 -0.22 24.27 21.94
C ILE A 88 0.69 23.17 22.45
N THR A 89 0.20 21.95 22.50
CA THR A 89 0.98 20.77 22.89
C THR A 89 1.06 19.80 21.71
N ALA A 90 2.26 19.50 21.22
CA ALA A 90 2.46 18.45 20.22
C ALA A 90 2.81 17.12 20.90
N ASN A 91 2.02 16.08 20.63
CA ASN A 91 2.25 14.71 21.09
C ASN A 91 3.01 13.94 20.01
N ILE A 92 4.06 13.22 20.39
CA ILE A 92 5.05 12.59 19.53
C ILE A 92 5.12 11.09 19.88
N GLU A 93 5.47 10.27 18.89
CA GLU A 93 5.64 8.83 19.07
C GLU A 93 6.57 8.46 20.24
N GLY A 94 6.20 7.38 20.94
CA GLY A 94 6.89 6.91 22.14
C GLY A 94 6.47 7.64 23.42
N GLN A 95 5.22 8.12 23.49
CA GLN A 95 4.63 8.81 24.65
C GLN A 95 5.42 10.07 25.06
N ARG A 96 5.88 10.84 24.06
CA ARG A 96 6.59 12.11 24.29
C ARG A 96 5.69 13.28 23.93
N TYR A 97 5.93 14.43 24.54
CA TYR A 97 5.25 15.67 24.14
C TYR A 97 6.15 16.88 24.29
N THR A 98 5.81 17.96 23.58
CA THR A 98 6.46 19.26 23.72
C THR A 98 5.43 20.39 23.66
N GLU A 99 5.68 21.48 24.38
CA GLU A 99 4.86 22.69 24.30
C GLU A 99 5.42 23.58 23.19
N LEU A 100 4.54 24.07 22.34
CA LEU A 100 4.84 24.90 21.18
C LEU A 100 4.21 26.28 21.33
N THR A 101 4.85 27.26 20.71
CA THR A 101 4.38 28.65 20.74
C THR A 101 3.45 28.97 19.57
N SER A 102 3.54 28.23 18.46
CA SER A 102 2.72 28.44 17.27
C SER A 102 2.48 27.15 16.48
N TYR A 103 1.46 27.16 15.62
CA TYR A 103 1.20 26.06 14.70
C TYR A 103 2.31 25.93 13.63
N ASP A 104 3.06 27.00 13.34
CA ASP A 104 4.16 26.93 12.37
C ASP A 104 5.35 26.10 12.88
N GLU A 105 5.58 26.05 14.20
CA GLU A 105 6.55 25.13 14.81
C GLU A 105 6.13 23.66 14.61
N VAL A 106 4.82 23.36 14.59
CA VAL A 106 4.31 22.02 14.26
C VAL A 106 4.69 21.64 12.82
N LYS A 107 4.50 22.56 11.86
CA LYS A 107 4.87 22.34 10.46
C LYS A 107 6.38 22.12 10.32
N GLN A 108 7.18 22.88 11.07
CA GLN A 108 8.63 22.73 11.09
C GLN A 108 9.05 21.36 11.67
N MET A 109 8.44 20.92 12.77
CA MET A 109 8.71 19.59 13.36
C MET A 109 8.39 18.44 12.38
N ASN A 110 7.27 18.52 11.67
CA ASN A 110 6.92 17.52 10.66
C ASN A 110 7.95 17.51 9.50
N LYS A 111 8.45 18.68 9.07
CA LYS A 111 9.53 18.79 8.06
C LYS A 111 10.87 18.24 8.56
N GLU A 112 11.13 18.30 9.87
CA GLU A 112 12.33 17.78 10.53
C GLU A 112 12.23 16.27 10.88
N ASN A 113 11.24 15.56 10.33
CA ASN A 113 10.96 14.12 10.55
C ASN A 113 10.61 13.73 12.00
N TYR A 114 10.05 14.65 12.80
CA TYR A 114 9.38 14.27 14.03
C TYR A 114 7.99 13.70 13.72
N ASN A 115 7.73 12.44 14.08
CA ASN A 115 6.42 11.82 13.89
C ASN A 115 5.43 12.32 14.95
N VAL A 116 4.72 13.40 14.64
CA VAL A 116 3.72 14.02 15.53
C VAL A 116 2.40 13.24 15.42
N GLU A 117 1.93 12.64 16.50
CA GLU A 117 0.70 11.83 16.53
C GLU A 117 -0.57 12.71 16.60
N SER A 118 -0.53 13.75 17.45
CA SER A 118 -1.66 14.65 17.66
C SER A 118 -1.24 16.00 18.24
N ILE A 119 -2.06 17.02 17.99
CA ILE A 119 -1.84 18.39 18.45
C ILE A 119 -3.00 18.76 19.37
N ASP A 120 -2.71 19.22 20.59
CA ASP A 120 -3.69 19.69 21.57
C ASP A 120 -3.59 21.21 21.67
N VAL A 121 -4.57 21.92 21.11
CA VAL A 121 -4.66 23.37 21.08
C VAL A 121 -5.66 23.82 22.14
N ARG A 122 -5.16 24.46 23.18
CA ARG A 122 -5.97 25.07 24.24
C ARG A 122 -6.29 26.50 23.85
N PHE A 123 -7.57 26.87 23.86
CA PHE A 123 -8.02 28.21 23.49
C PHE A 123 -9.05 28.76 24.48
N LEU A 124 -9.17 30.10 24.50
CA LEU A 124 -10.11 30.81 25.36
C LEU A 124 -11.44 30.99 24.63
N SER A 125 -12.54 30.67 25.28
CA SER A 125 -13.90 30.90 24.75
C SER A 125 -14.84 31.39 25.85
N THR A 126 -15.72 32.32 25.49
CA THR A 126 -16.89 32.71 26.30
C THR A 126 -18.18 32.02 25.83
N ASP A 127 -18.15 31.42 24.64
CA ASP A 127 -19.31 30.83 23.97
C ASP A 127 -19.54 29.38 24.43
N TYR A 128 -18.50 28.69 24.89
CA TYR A 128 -18.52 27.27 25.27
C TYR A 128 -17.97 27.05 26.68
N ARG A 129 -18.45 26.01 27.36
CA ARG A 129 -18.01 25.67 28.72
C ARG A 129 -16.62 25.02 28.71
N LEU A 130 -15.84 25.22 29.79
CA LEU A 130 -14.52 24.60 29.95
C LEU A 130 -14.55 23.09 29.70
N GLY A 131 -13.54 22.56 29.01
CA GLY A 131 -13.43 21.15 28.66
C GLY A 131 -14.25 20.71 27.43
N LEU A 132 -14.92 21.62 26.70
CA LEU A 132 -15.43 21.28 25.37
C LEU A 132 -14.23 21.13 24.42
N THR A 133 -14.16 20.02 23.70
CA THR A 133 -13.08 19.72 22.75
C THR A 133 -13.67 19.44 21.37
N PHE A 134 -13.25 20.21 20.37
CA PHE A 134 -13.46 19.90 18.97
C PHE A 134 -12.28 19.05 18.48
N GLN A 135 -12.56 17.90 17.90
CA GLN A 135 -11.52 17.01 17.40
C GLN A 135 -11.62 16.93 15.88
N ASP A 136 -10.58 17.39 15.20
CA ASP A 136 -10.43 17.28 13.75
C ASP A 136 -9.57 16.06 13.42
N THR A 137 -10.16 15.08 12.72
CA THR A 137 -9.45 13.84 12.37
C THR A 137 -8.97 13.86 10.91
N PRO A 138 -7.88 13.14 10.58
CA PRO A 138 -7.53 12.84 9.20
C PRO A 138 -8.70 12.21 8.41
N GLY A 139 -8.68 12.34 7.08
CA GLY A 139 -9.72 11.80 6.21
C GLY A 139 -9.87 10.27 6.30
N VAL A 140 -11.08 9.75 6.08
CA VAL A 140 -11.39 8.31 6.21
C VAL A 140 -11.23 7.48 4.93
N ASP A 141 -10.85 8.11 3.81
CA ASP A 141 -10.91 7.48 2.46
C ASP A 141 -9.62 6.80 2.04
N SER A 142 -8.67 6.67 2.95
CA SER A 142 -7.36 6.12 2.64
C SER A 142 -7.39 4.59 2.61
N ASN A 143 -7.06 4.01 1.45
CA ASN A 143 -6.80 2.57 1.28
C ASN A 143 -5.48 2.13 1.94
N VAL A 144 -4.74 3.05 2.57
CA VAL A 144 -3.57 2.72 3.40
C VAL A 144 -4.04 2.32 4.79
N ALA A 145 -3.82 1.06 5.16
CA ALA A 145 -4.15 0.50 6.48
C ALA A 145 -3.61 1.31 7.68
N SER A 146 -2.61 2.19 7.50
CA SER A 146 -2.06 3.05 8.56
C SER A 146 -2.93 4.27 8.89
N HIS A 147 -3.65 4.84 7.92
CA HIS A 147 -4.47 6.04 8.11
C HIS A 147 -5.86 5.72 8.67
N SER A 148 -6.46 4.60 8.25
CA SER A 148 -7.73 4.09 8.80
C SER A 148 -7.60 3.76 10.30
N VAL A 149 -6.46 3.19 10.70
CA VAL A 149 -6.18 2.83 12.10
C VAL A 149 -6.03 4.06 13.00
N SER A 150 -5.47 5.17 12.49
CA SER A 150 -5.32 6.40 13.27
C SER A 150 -6.66 7.09 13.51
N ALA A 151 -7.49 7.26 12.46
CA ALA A 151 -8.83 7.82 12.61
C ALA A 151 -9.71 6.96 13.52
N GLU A 152 -9.64 5.62 13.40
CA GLU A 152 -10.44 4.68 14.19
C GLU A 152 -10.13 4.74 15.70
N ARG A 153 -8.86 4.93 16.09
CA ARG A 153 -8.46 5.07 17.51
C ARG A 153 -9.18 6.23 18.22
N PHE A 154 -9.39 7.32 17.50
CA PHE A 154 -9.94 8.57 18.01
C PHE A 154 -11.48 8.63 17.97
N LEU A 155 -12.13 7.67 17.31
CA LEU A 155 -13.60 7.53 17.37
C LEU A 155 -14.04 7.13 18.78
N TYR A 156 -13.29 6.26 19.45
CA TYR A 156 -13.65 5.75 20.78
C TYR A 156 -13.52 6.78 21.90
N THR A 157 -12.79 7.88 21.69
CA THR A 157 -12.76 9.03 22.62
C THR A 157 -13.88 10.04 22.38
N SER A 158 -14.70 9.84 21.34
CA SER A 158 -15.75 10.78 20.93
C SER A 158 -17.04 10.59 21.74
N ASN A 159 -17.66 11.69 22.14
CA ASN A 159 -19.03 11.67 22.65
C ASN A 159 -20.04 11.70 21.49
N ILE A 160 -19.78 12.51 20.46
CA ILE A 160 -20.60 12.61 19.24
C ILE A 160 -19.65 12.72 18.03
N VAL A 161 -20.00 12.04 16.94
CA VAL A 161 -19.29 12.14 15.66
C VAL A 161 -20.10 12.97 14.67
N PHE A 162 -19.49 14.05 14.19
CA PHE A 162 -19.98 14.90 13.11
C PHE A 162 -19.36 14.42 11.79
N TYR A 163 -20.08 13.57 11.08
CA TYR A 163 -19.65 13.02 9.81
C TYR A 163 -19.90 14.03 8.69
N THR A 164 -18.84 14.62 8.15
CA THR A 164 -18.87 15.72 7.20
C THR A 164 -18.51 15.25 5.80
N VAL A 165 -19.36 15.56 4.83
CA VAL A 165 -19.15 15.22 3.41
C VAL A 165 -19.31 16.45 2.53
N ASP A 166 -18.59 16.46 1.41
CA ASP A 166 -18.80 17.45 0.35
C ASP A 166 -20.15 17.22 -0.34
N TYR A 167 -20.84 18.30 -0.72
CA TYR A 167 -22.09 18.28 -1.47
C TYR A 167 -22.07 17.33 -2.68
N ASN A 168 -20.95 17.25 -3.42
CA ASN A 168 -20.84 16.38 -4.59
C ASN A 168 -20.61 14.89 -4.26
N HIS A 169 -20.26 14.55 -3.02
CA HIS A 169 -19.84 13.20 -2.62
C HIS A 169 -20.77 12.54 -1.58
N VAL A 170 -21.93 13.14 -1.31
CA VAL A 170 -22.88 12.68 -0.27
C VAL A 170 -23.32 11.23 -0.49
N GLN A 171 -23.50 10.80 -1.74
CA GLN A 171 -24.09 9.50 -2.07
C GLN A 171 -23.08 8.34 -2.19
N SER A 172 -21.83 8.54 -1.81
CA SER A 172 -20.83 7.46 -1.82
C SER A 172 -21.24 6.32 -0.85
N ALA A 173 -21.28 5.09 -1.36
CA ALA A 173 -21.59 3.90 -0.56
C ALA A 173 -20.62 3.70 0.63
N LEU A 174 -19.37 4.15 0.49
CA LEU A 174 -18.37 4.10 1.57
C LEU A 174 -18.77 4.96 2.78
N ASN A 175 -19.37 6.14 2.54
CA ASN A 175 -19.88 7.01 3.62
C ASN A 175 -20.93 6.28 4.45
N PHE A 176 -21.88 5.64 3.77
CA PHE A 176 -22.99 4.93 4.41
C PHE A 176 -22.50 3.69 5.17
N GLN A 177 -21.58 2.93 4.60
CA GLN A 177 -20.98 1.78 5.28
C GLN A 177 -20.24 2.18 6.56
N PHE A 178 -19.51 3.30 6.54
CA PHE A 178 -18.80 3.80 7.72
C PHE A 178 -19.75 4.29 8.81
N MET A 179 -20.78 5.07 8.45
CA MET A 179 -21.81 5.51 9.42
C MET A 179 -22.55 4.33 10.04
N LYS A 180 -22.82 3.27 9.28
CA LYS A 180 -23.42 2.04 9.80
C LYS A 180 -22.54 1.35 10.86
N ARG A 181 -21.21 1.33 10.67
CA ARG A 181 -20.26 0.83 11.68
C ARG A 181 -20.28 1.66 12.96
N LEU A 182 -20.42 2.99 12.85
CA LEU A 182 -20.54 3.87 14.02
C LEU A 182 -21.83 3.58 14.81
N ASN A 183 -22.96 3.40 14.11
CA ASN A 183 -24.21 3.00 14.76
C ASN A 183 -24.10 1.64 15.48
N GLN A 184 -23.39 0.65 14.90
CA GLN A 184 -23.15 -0.64 15.55
C GLN A 184 -22.30 -0.55 16.83
N ALA A 185 -21.49 0.52 16.96
CA ALA A 185 -20.68 0.80 18.15
C ALA A 185 -21.41 1.69 19.17
N ASP A 186 -22.71 1.94 18.99
CA ASP A 186 -23.53 2.87 19.79
C ASP A 186 -22.91 4.28 19.87
N ILE A 187 -22.22 4.71 18.81
CA ILE A 187 -21.68 6.08 18.70
C ILE A 187 -22.71 6.97 18.00
N PRO A 188 -23.16 8.07 18.63
CA PRO A 188 -24.11 9.01 18.00
C PRO A 188 -23.49 9.72 16.79
N VAL A 189 -24.22 9.74 15.67
CA VAL A 189 -23.76 10.34 14.41
C VAL A 189 -24.63 11.54 14.02
N VAL A 190 -24.00 12.68 13.78
CA VAL A 190 -24.60 13.86 13.14
C VAL A 190 -24.03 13.96 11.73
N PHE A 191 -24.89 14.03 10.72
CA PHE A 191 -24.44 14.08 9.32
C PHE A 191 -24.43 15.52 8.82
N ILE A 192 -23.30 15.96 8.25
CA ILE A 192 -23.10 17.32 7.74
C ILE A 192 -22.82 17.23 6.24
N ILE A 193 -23.68 17.84 5.44
CA ILE A 193 -23.44 18.07 4.01
C ILE A 193 -22.93 19.50 3.88
N ASN A 194 -21.63 19.62 3.60
CA ASN A 194 -20.93 20.89 3.48
C ASN A 194 -20.80 21.34 2.00
N GLN A 195 -20.47 22.60 1.78
CA GLN A 195 -20.26 23.19 0.45
C GLN A 195 -21.53 23.19 -0.44
N ILE A 196 -22.69 23.39 0.17
CA ILE A 196 -23.98 23.44 -0.57
C ILE A 196 -24.08 24.61 -1.57
N ASP A 197 -23.18 25.58 -1.50
CA ASP A 197 -23.03 26.66 -2.48
C ASP A 197 -22.67 26.15 -3.88
N LYS A 198 -22.16 24.92 -4.00
CA LYS A 198 -21.94 24.23 -5.28
C LYS A 198 -23.22 23.78 -5.96
N HIS A 199 -24.36 23.85 -5.27
CA HIS A 199 -25.64 23.43 -5.80
C HIS A 199 -26.06 24.29 -7.00
N ASN A 200 -26.56 23.63 -8.05
CA ASN A 200 -27.13 24.30 -9.21
C ASN A 200 -28.58 23.87 -9.39
N ASP A 201 -29.51 24.78 -9.06
CA ASP A 201 -30.95 24.54 -9.16
C ASP A 201 -31.41 24.27 -10.62
N ASP A 202 -30.67 24.76 -11.62
CA ASP A 202 -30.98 24.52 -13.04
C ASP A 202 -30.73 23.06 -13.46
N GLU A 203 -29.91 22.32 -12.72
CA GLU A 203 -29.62 20.90 -12.97
C GLU A 203 -30.55 19.98 -12.16
N LEU A 204 -30.73 20.28 -10.87
CA LEU A 204 -31.55 19.50 -9.95
C LEU A 204 -32.04 20.43 -8.83
N SER A 205 -33.34 20.48 -8.55
CA SER A 205 -33.85 21.28 -7.43
C SER A 205 -33.32 20.78 -6.07
N PHE A 206 -33.03 21.69 -5.13
CA PHE A 206 -32.55 21.33 -3.79
C PHE A 206 -33.47 20.38 -3.01
N ASP A 207 -34.80 20.51 -3.13
CA ASP A 207 -35.77 19.62 -2.43
C ASP A 207 -35.69 18.17 -2.91
N THR A 208 -35.48 17.98 -4.23
CA THR A 208 -35.28 16.65 -4.81
C THR A 208 -33.96 16.05 -4.30
N PHE A 209 -32.91 16.87 -4.16
CA PHE A 209 -31.65 16.43 -3.57
C PHE A 209 -31.83 15.97 -2.12
N LYS A 210 -32.48 16.76 -1.25
CA LYS A 210 -32.79 16.35 0.14
C LYS A 210 -33.52 15.02 0.21
N SER A 211 -34.59 14.88 -0.57
CA SER A 211 -35.41 13.67 -0.62
C SER A 211 -34.59 12.43 -1.03
N ARG A 212 -33.60 12.59 -1.93
CA ARG A 212 -32.69 11.51 -2.31
C ARG A 212 -31.75 11.12 -1.18
N VAL A 213 -31.20 12.08 -0.44
CA VAL A 213 -30.33 11.82 0.71
C VAL A 213 -31.08 11.05 1.80
N GLU A 214 -32.27 11.52 2.19
CA GLU A 214 -33.12 10.87 3.20
C GLU A 214 -33.48 9.43 2.79
N LYS A 215 -33.83 9.24 1.52
CA LYS A 215 -34.11 7.92 0.98
C LYS A 215 -32.90 6.99 1.07
N SER A 216 -31.70 7.48 0.72
CA SER A 216 -30.47 6.68 0.83
C SER A 216 -30.14 6.30 2.28
N LEU A 217 -30.33 7.20 3.25
CA LEU A 217 -30.12 6.91 4.66
C LEU A 217 -31.07 5.81 5.17
N ALA A 218 -32.35 5.88 4.78
CA ALA A 218 -33.33 4.87 5.10
C ALA A 218 -33.02 3.51 4.45
N ASP A 219 -32.61 3.51 3.17
CA ASP A 219 -32.25 2.29 2.44
C ASP A 219 -31.07 1.54 3.10
N TRP A 220 -30.16 2.26 3.76
CA TRP A 220 -28.98 1.69 4.41
C TRP A 220 -29.17 1.31 5.89
N ASP A 221 -30.36 1.58 6.45
CA ASP A 221 -30.67 1.41 7.88
C ASP A 221 -29.73 2.24 8.79
N ILE A 222 -29.48 3.49 8.38
CA ILE A 222 -28.63 4.41 9.13
C ILE A 222 -29.49 5.28 10.03
N THR A 223 -29.15 5.31 11.31
CA THR A 223 -29.82 6.17 12.29
C THR A 223 -28.94 7.37 12.58
N LEU A 224 -29.43 8.55 12.22
CA LEU A 224 -28.78 9.82 12.53
C LEU A 224 -29.42 10.47 13.74
N VAL A 225 -28.62 11.21 14.52
CA VAL A 225 -29.13 12.11 15.55
C VAL A 225 -29.69 13.37 14.92
N GLU A 226 -29.00 13.90 13.91
CA GLU A 226 -29.37 15.13 13.19
C GLU A 226 -28.68 15.21 11.82
N LEU A 227 -29.25 15.99 10.89
CA LEU A 227 -28.72 16.24 9.55
C LEU A 227 -28.67 17.75 9.25
N PHE A 228 -27.51 18.26 8.83
CA PHE A 228 -27.32 19.68 8.48
C PHE A 228 -26.79 19.88 7.05
N TYR A 229 -27.33 20.88 6.38
CA TYR A 229 -26.87 21.41 5.09
C TYR A 229 -26.16 22.75 5.32
N ILE A 230 -24.85 22.83 5.11
CA ILE A 230 -24.07 24.03 5.46
C ILE A 230 -23.14 24.48 4.34
N THR A 231 -22.77 25.75 4.38
CA THR A 231 -21.69 26.33 3.57
C THR A 231 -21.07 27.53 4.30
N LYS A 232 -19.84 27.90 3.94
CA LYS A 232 -19.23 29.16 4.40
C LYS A 232 -19.77 30.39 3.68
N PHE A 233 -20.43 30.21 2.54
CA PHE A 233 -20.96 31.31 1.72
C PHE A 233 -22.43 31.64 2.07
N GLN A 234 -22.93 32.75 1.54
CA GLN A 234 -24.36 33.05 1.65
C GLN A 234 -25.16 32.11 0.75
N HIS A 235 -26.06 31.32 1.36
CA HIS A 235 -26.97 30.43 0.64
C HIS A 235 -28.31 30.36 1.41
N PRO A 236 -29.48 30.38 0.74
CA PRO A 236 -30.79 30.36 1.42
C PRO A 236 -30.98 29.16 2.35
N GLU A 237 -30.46 28.01 1.94
CA GLU A 237 -30.58 26.74 2.66
C GLU A 237 -29.44 26.50 3.67
N ASN A 238 -28.59 27.51 3.95
CA ASN A 238 -27.46 27.35 4.85
C ASN A 238 -27.91 27.24 6.31
N GLN A 239 -27.63 26.10 6.93
CA GLN A 239 -28.03 25.76 8.30
C GLN A 239 -26.88 25.90 9.31
N LEU A 240 -25.79 26.63 8.99
CA LEU A 240 -24.63 26.81 9.88
C LEU A 240 -25.03 27.34 11.28
N ASN A 241 -25.99 28.27 11.36
CA ASN A 241 -26.49 28.78 12.63
C ASN A 241 -27.27 27.72 13.43
N ALA A 242 -28.00 26.83 12.74
CA ALA A 242 -28.70 25.72 13.40
C ALA A 242 -27.71 24.70 13.96
N LEU A 243 -26.63 24.39 13.23
CA LEU A 243 -25.53 23.57 13.71
C LEU A 243 -24.85 24.19 14.95
N LYS A 244 -24.59 25.50 14.94
CA LYS A 244 -24.01 26.21 16.10
C LYS A 244 -24.92 26.09 17.33
N ASN A 245 -26.23 26.32 17.17
CA ASN A 245 -27.21 26.17 18.26
C ASN A 245 -27.30 24.72 18.78
N TYR A 246 -27.21 23.74 17.89
CA TYR A 246 -27.20 22.33 18.26
C TYR A 246 -25.97 21.99 19.11
N ILE A 247 -24.78 22.45 18.70
CA ILE A 247 -23.54 22.25 19.46
C ILE A 247 -23.60 22.93 20.82
N HIS A 248 -24.18 24.14 20.95
CA HIS A 248 -24.44 24.74 22.25
C HIS A 248 -25.35 23.87 23.12
N THR A 249 -26.40 23.28 22.54
CA THR A 249 -27.31 22.40 23.28
C THR A 249 -26.59 21.14 23.77
N CYS A 250 -25.76 20.51 22.93
CA CYS A 250 -24.91 19.39 23.33
C CYS A 250 -23.92 19.80 24.43
N ASP A 251 -23.31 20.98 24.29
CA ASP A 251 -22.38 21.50 25.28
C ASP A 251 -23.07 21.83 26.59
N GLU A 252 -24.36 22.21 26.62
CA GLU A 252 -25.19 22.42 27.82
C GLU A 252 -25.65 21.11 28.47
N GLN A 253 -25.91 20.09 27.66
CA GLN A 253 -26.46 18.78 28.05
C GLN A 253 -25.42 17.66 27.88
N ARG A 254 -24.21 17.85 28.42
CA ARG A 254 -23.13 16.87 28.32
C ARG A 254 -23.52 15.53 28.96
N GLU A 255 -23.16 14.45 28.28
CA GLU A 255 -23.16 13.08 28.84
C GLU A 255 -22.37 13.06 30.15
N SER A 256 -22.86 12.30 31.15
CA SER A 256 -22.14 12.17 32.41
C SER A 256 -20.85 11.36 32.21
N MET A 257 -19.80 11.69 32.98
CA MET A 257 -18.54 10.95 32.91
C MET A 257 -18.70 9.48 33.32
N GLU A 258 -19.66 9.20 34.21
CA GLU A 258 -19.98 7.84 34.64
C GLU A 258 -20.55 6.99 33.49
N ASP A 259 -21.50 7.55 32.73
CA ASP A 259 -22.11 6.86 31.59
C ASP A 259 -21.07 6.61 30.48
N TYR A 260 -20.26 7.63 30.16
CA TYR A 260 -19.17 7.51 29.21
C TYR A 260 -18.17 6.41 29.61
N VAL A 261 -17.71 6.41 30.87
CA VAL A 261 -16.74 5.42 31.37
C VAL A 261 -17.34 4.02 31.42
N SER A 262 -18.62 3.89 31.79
CA SER A 262 -19.32 2.60 31.78
C SER A 262 -19.34 1.97 30.38
N ARG A 263 -19.69 2.76 29.35
CA ARG A 263 -19.65 2.35 27.94
C ARG A 263 -18.23 1.97 27.51
N MET A 264 -17.23 2.76 27.89
CA MET A 264 -15.82 2.49 27.55
C MET A 264 -15.26 1.26 28.26
N VAL A 265 -15.63 0.99 29.50
CA VAL A 265 -15.23 -0.22 30.23
C VAL A 265 -15.74 -1.48 29.51
N GLN A 266 -17.00 -1.48 29.07
CA GLN A 266 -17.57 -2.59 28.30
C GLN A 266 -16.85 -2.76 26.96
N PHE A 267 -16.57 -1.66 26.25
CA PHE A 267 -15.78 -1.68 25.03
C PHE A 267 -14.38 -2.27 25.26
N ILE A 268 -13.65 -1.80 26.27
CA ILE A 268 -12.30 -2.28 26.60
C ILE A 268 -12.29 -3.77 26.92
N GLN A 269 -13.23 -4.22 27.75
CA GLN A 269 -13.37 -5.63 28.10
C GLN A 269 -13.67 -6.51 26.89
N SER A 270 -14.63 -6.10 26.05
CA SER A 270 -15.02 -6.88 24.87
C SER A 270 -13.91 -6.97 23.82
N THR A 271 -13.20 -5.87 23.59
CA THR A 271 -12.08 -5.79 22.63
C THR A 271 -10.88 -6.58 23.12
N GLN A 272 -10.51 -6.46 24.40
CA GLN A 272 -9.41 -7.25 24.96
C GLN A 272 -9.74 -8.74 25.03
N ALA A 273 -10.97 -9.12 25.39
CA ALA A 273 -11.39 -10.52 25.40
C ALA A 273 -11.34 -11.14 23.99
N ARG A 274 -11.72 -10.37 22.95
CA ARG A 274 -11.62 -10.79 21.55
C ARG A 274 -10.15 -10.96 21.14
N TYR A 275 -9.29 -9.99 21.47
CA TYR A 275 -7.85 -10.05 21.20
C TYR A 275 -7.20 -11.28 21.85
N LEU A 276 -7.39 -11.48 23.15
CA LEU A 276 -6.83 -12.63 23.86
C LEU A 276 -7.35 -13.96 23.29
N SER A 277 -8.63 -14.02 22.93
CA SER A 277 -9.20 -15.23 22.30
C SER A 277 -8.56 -15.51 20.93
N GLN A 278 -8.23 -14.46 20.15
CA GLN A 278 -7.56 -14.60 18.87
C GLN A 278 -6.09 -15.02 19.04
N GLN A 279 -5.35 -14.44 20.00
CA GLN A 279 -3.97 -14.83 20.31
C GLN A 279 -3.90 -16.27 20.85
N MET A 280 -4.82 -16.65 21.74
CA MET A 280 -4.95 -18.03 22.22
C MET A 280 -5.21 -19.00 21.06
N ALA A 281 -6.05 -18.62 20.10
CA ALA A 281 -6.28 -19.43 18.90
C ALA A 281 -5.02 -19.54 18.02
N GLN A 282 -4.18 -18.50 17.94
CA GLN A 282 -2.89 -18.54 17.26
C GLN A 282 -1.83 -19.37 17.99
N CYS A 283 -1.84 -19.48 19.31
CA CYS A 283 -0.95 -20.42 20.00
C CYS A 283 -1.37 -21.86 19.70
N LEU A 284 -2.66 -22.17 19.85
CA LEU A 284 -3.21 -23.49 19.54
C LEU A 284 -2.96 -23.90 18.07
N GLU A 285 -2.79 -22.92 17.18
CA GLU A 285 -2.50 -23.11 15.76
C GLU A 285 -1.12 -23.68 15.53
N ARG A 286 -0.14 -22.98 16.09
CA ARG A 286 1.27 -23.32 15.94
C ARG A 286 1.55 -24.64 16.64
N LEU A 287 0.86 -24.89 17.74
CA LEU A 287 0.88 -26.14 18.49
C LEU A 287 0.08 -27.27 17.84
N ASN A 288 -0.75 -26.98 16.83
CA ASN A 288 -1.65 -27.93 16.16
C ASN A 288 -2.52 -28.75 17.14
N ILE A 289 -3.07 -28.09 18.17
CA ILE A 289 -3.86 -28.72 19.23
C ILE A 289 -5.23 -28.06 19.35
N GLU A 290 -6.28 -28.88 19.40
CA GLU A 290 -7.62 -28.42 19.73
C GLU A 290 -7.70 -27.95 21.19
N PRO A 291 -8.49 -26.89 21.53
CA PRO A 291 -8.52 -26.31 22.87
C PRO A 291 -8.76 -27.32 24.00
N GLU A 292 -9.58 -28.33 23.73
CA GLU A 292 -9.98 -29.40 24.67
C GLU A 292 -8.86 -30.41 24.95
N GLN A 293 -7.85 -30.48 24.08
CA GLN A 293 -6.73 -31.41 24.16
C GLN A 293 -5.46 -30.73 24.70
N PHE A 294 -5.46 -29.40 24.82
CA PHE A 294 -4.31 -28.62 25.28
C PHE A 294 -3.75 -29.12 26.62
N ASP A 295 -4.60 -29.31 27.63
CA ASP A 295 -4.13 -29.69 28.97
C ASP A 295 -3.38 -31.03 28.95
N LYS A 296 -3.82 -31.98 28.11
CA LYS A 296 -3.18 -33.30 27.95
C LYS A 296 -1.89 -33.24 27.11
N ALA A 297 -1.89 -32.43 26.05
CA ALA A 297 -0.74 -32.29 25.17
C ALA A 297 0.39 -31.46 25.81
N PHE A 298 0.03 -30.47 26.63
CA PHE A 298 0.97 -29.71 27.46
C PHE A 298 1.71 -30.62 28.44
N GLU A 299 1.00 -31.56 29.09
CA GLU A 299 1.62 -32.57 29.96
C GLU A 299 2.57 -33.51 29.19
N GLN A 300 2.22 -33.91 27.96
CA GLN A 300 3.07 -34.78 27.12
C GLN A 300 4.31 -34.05 26.59
N HIS A 301 4.17 -32.79 26.17
CA HIS A 301 5.29 -31.93 25.76
C HIS A 301 6.30 -31.75 26.91
N LEU A 302 5.80 -31.50 28.13
CA LEU A 302 6.64 -31.37 29.32
C LEU A 302 7.47 -32.65 29.60
N GLN A 303 6.92 -33.84 29.30
CA GLN A 303 7.61 -35.14 29.44
C GLN A 303 8.61 -35.44 28.32
N GLN A 304 8.35 -34.96 27.10
CA GLN A 304 9.17 -35.25 25.91
C GLN A 304 10.38 -34.30 25.81
N GLN A 305 10.19 -33.05 26.22
CA GLN A 305 11.26 -32.05 26.30
C GLN A 305 12.29 -32.38 27.39
N SER A 306 11.86 -32.98 28.51
CA SER A 306 12.78 -33.44 29.56
C SER A 306 13.66 -34.58 29.05
N ALA A 307 13.14 -35.55 28.31
CA ALA A 307 13.92 -36.70 27.83
C ALA A 307 15.00 -36.33 26.79
N SER A 308 14.73 -35.38 25.90
CA SER A 308 15.66 -34.92 24.85
C SER A 308 16.80 -34.05 25.41
N ASN A 309 16.49 -33.10 26.30
CA ASN A 309 17.48 -32.26 26.97
C ASN A 309 18.36 -33.06 27.94
N GLU A 310 17.80 -34.05 28.64
CA GLU A 310 18.53 -34.94 29.57
C GLU A 310 19.61 -35.78 28.83
N ALA A 311 19.32 -36.31 27.64
CA ALA A 311 20.26 -37.13 26.87
C ALA A 311 21.45 -36.33 26.29
N GLN A 312 21.20 -35.10 25.84
CA GLN A 312 22.23 -34.23 25.26
C GLN A 312 23.19 -33.70 26.33
N LEU A 313 22.65 -33.32 27.49
CA LEU A 313 23.40 -32.81 28.64
C LEU A 313 24.34 -33.86 29.26
N ILE A 314 23.96 -35.14 29.17
CA ILE A 314 24.71 -36.27 29.71
C ILE A 314 25.89 -36.71 28.81
N SER A 315 25.85 -36.38 27.52
CA SER A 315 26.89 -36.73 26.54
C SER A 315 28.23 -36.01 26.79
N ASP A 316 28.21 -34.85 27.46
CA ASP A 316 29.38 -34.08 27.86
C ASP A 316 29.49 -34.02 29.39
N LYS A 317 30.47 -34.75 29.94
CA LYS A 317 30.72 -34.81 31.39
C LYS A 317 31.03 -33.45 32.01
N GLN A 318 31.63 -32.52 31.27
CA GLN A 318 31.95 -31.19 31.78
C GLN A 318 30.70 -30.31 31.80
N ALA A 319 29.86 -30.39 30.76
CA ALA A 319 28.56 -29.71 30.73
C ALA A 319 27.62 -30.22 31.84
N LEU A 320 27.56 -31.54 32.06
CA LEU A 320 26.80 -32.16 33.14
C LEU A 320 27.28 -31.68 34.52
N ARG A 321 28.59 -31.61 34.74
CA ARG A 321 29.18 -31.10 35.99
C ARG A 321 28.73 -29.67 36.29
N THR A 322 28.84 -28.78 35.29
CA THR A 322 28.43 -27.38 35.41
C THR A 322 26.93 -27.28 35.69
N HIS A 323 26.11 -28.06 34.98
CA HIS A 323 24.67 -28.09 35.17
C HIS A 323 24.25 -28.51 36.58
N LEU A 324 24.81 -29.61 37.11
CA LEU A 324 24.50 -30.08 38.47
C LEU A 324 24.85 -29.03 39.52
N HIS A 325 26.00 -28.36 39.37
CA HIS A 325 26.42 -27.30 40.26
C HIS A 325 25.49 -26.08 40.19
N ASP A 326 25.18 -25.60 38.99
CA ASP A 326 24.39 -24.37 38.78
C ASP A 326 22.92 -24.55 39.14
N LYS A 327 22.35 -25.75 38.92
CA LYS A 327 21.00 -26.08 39.36
C LYS A 327 20.89 -26.15 40.88
N ARG A 328 21.81 -26.85 41.57
CA ARG A 328 21.85 -26.84 43.04
C ARG A 328 21.98 -25.41 43.57
N LYS A 329 22.85 -24.59 42.98
CA LYS A 329 23.01 -23.18 43.35
C LYS A 329 21.71 -22.39 43.18
N THR A 330 21.02 -22.54 42.05
CA THR A 330 19.75 -21.86 41.76
C THR A 330 18.65 -22.25 42.75
N ILE A 331 18.54 -23.55 43.08
CA ILE A 331 17.58 -24.03 44.08
C ILE A 331 17.88 -23.41 45.45
N ILE A 332 19.15 -23.38 45.85
CA ILE A 332 19.56 -22.78 47.13
C ILE A 332 19.31 -21.26 47.15
N ASP A 333 19.54 -20.57 46.03
CA ASP A 333 19.33 -19.12 45.91
C ASP A 333 17.85 -18.74 45.96
N ASN A 334 16.96 -19.60 45.45
CA ASN A 334 15.52 -19.38 45.44
C ASN A 334 14.78 -19.95 46.66
N ALA A 335 15.46 -20.72 47.52
CA ALA A 335 14.85 -21.35 48.70
C ALA A 335 14.49 -20.30 49.78
N TYR A 336 13.20 -20.25 50.16
CA TYR A 336 12.70 -19.29 51.12
C TYR A 336 12.91 -19.74 52.59
N ILE A 337 14.16 -19.86 53.00
CA ILE A 337 14.53 -20.31 54.36
C ILE A 337 14.37 -19.20 55.40
N MET A 338 14.76 -17.97 55.05
CA MET A 338 14.81 -16.83 55.98
C MET A 338 13.47 -16.11 56.08
N SER A 339 12.43 -16.88 56.41
CA SER A 339 11.07 -16.38 56.68
C SER A 339 11.03 -15.50 57.92
N HIS A 340 9.93 -14.77 58.12
CA HIS A 340 9.71 -13.97 59.34
C HIS A 340 9.85 -14.84 60.61
N ASP A 341 9.27 -16.04 60.62
CA ASP A 341 9.37 -16.96 61.76
C ASP A 341 10.83 -17.40 62.03
N MET A 342 11.58 -17.71 60.96
CA MET A 342 13.00 -18.09 61.10
C MET A 342 13.84 -16.94 61.66
N ARG A 343 13.62 -15.70 61.20
CA ARG A 343 14.33 -14.51 61.71
C ARG A 343 14.02 -14.26 63.18
N GLU A 344 12.79 -14.50 63.62
CA GLU A 344 12.42 -14.38 65.03
C GLU A 344 13.03 -15.48 65.90
N ARG A 345 13.18 -16.72 65.38
CA ARG A 345 13.94 -17.78 66.06
C ARG A 345 15.43 -17.45 66.16
N ILE A 346 16.02 -16.89 65.10
CA ILE A 346 17.40 -16.38 65.10
C ILE A 346 17.55 -15.29 66.16
N ARG A 347 16.65 -14.30 66.17
CA ARG A 347 16.62 -13.24 67.20
C ARG A 347 16.57 -13.82 68.60
N TYR A 348 15.66 -14.76 68.85
CA TYR A 348 15.50 -15.41 70.15
C TYR A 348 16.78 -16.11 70.63
N TYR A 349 17.54 -16.72 69.72
CA TYR A 349 18.87 -17.26 70.03
C TYR A 349 19.88 -16.14 70.29
N LEU A 350 20.00 -15.15 69.41
CA LEU A 350 20.97 -14.06 69.52
C LEU A 350 20.79 -13.24 70.80
N GLU A 351 19.55 -13.03 71.25
CA GLU A 351 19.25 -12.34 72.52
C GLU A 351 19.87 -13.05 73.72
N SER A 352 19.94 -14.39 73.68
CA SER A 352 20.59 -15.18 74.74
C SER A 352 22.11 -15.03 74.78
N MET A 353 22.70 -14.46 73.73
CA MET A 353 24.14 -14.24 73.62
C MET A 353 24.56 -12.81 73.99
N THR A 354 23.61 -11.92 74.34
CA THR A 354 23.88 -10.55 74.76
C THR A 354 24.57 -10.49 76.14
N LYS A 355 25.34 -9.43 76.39
CA LYS A 355 26.12 -9.29 77.64
C LYS A 355 25.26 -9.25 78.91
N ASP A 356 24.03 -8.74 78.80
CA ASP A 356 23.11 -8.56 79.94
C ASP A 356 22.15 -9.75 80.13
N PHE A 357 22.28 -10.81 79.34
CA PHE A 357 21.44 -11.99 79.44
C PHE A 357 21.73 -12.79 80.73
N SER A 358 20.75 -12.86 81.63
CA SER A 358 20.84 -13.68 82.85
C SER A 358 19.54 -14.44 83.10
N VAL A 359 19.66 -15.70 83.52
CA VAL A 359 18.51 -16.56 83.86
C VAL A 359 18.24 -16.45 85.36
N GLY A 360 16.99 -16.24 85.76
CA GLY A 360 16.60 -16.02 87.17
C GLY A 360 16.90 -17.21 88.11
N GLY A 361 17.36 -16.92 89.34
CA GLY A 361 17.58 -17.90 90.41
C GLY A 361 18.85 -17.67 91.26
N LEU A 362 18.87 -18.15 92.51
CA LEU A 362 19.89 -17.81 93.53
C LEU A 362 21.18 -18.66 93.49
N PHE A 363 21.25 -19.79 92.75
CA PHE A 363 22.46 -20.64 92.64
C PHE A 363 22.67 -21.22 91.22
N ASN A 364 23.94 -21.45 90.84
CA ASN A 364 24.38 -21.97 89.52
C ASN A 364 24.04 -21.12 88.28
N LYS A 365 24.08 -19.78 88.39
CA LYS A 365 23.72 -18.85 87.30
C LYS A 365 24.48 -19.10 85.99
N ARG A 366 25.80 -19.23 86.02
CA ARG A 366 26.62 -19.46 84.80
C ARG A 366 26.23 -20.73 84.04
N LYS A 367 26.09 -21.86 84.77
CA LYS A 367 25.71 -23.15 84.19
C LYS A 367 24.28 -23.13 83.62
N LYS A 368 23.36 -22.39 84.27
CA LYS A 368 21.99 -22.22 83.78
C LYS A 368 21.93 -21.32 82.53
N THR A 369 22.78 -20.29 82.44
CA THR A 369 22.90 -19.45 81.24
C THR A 369 23.42 -20.25 80.05
N GLU A 370 24.50 -21.02 80.24
CA GLU A 370 25.04 -21.90 79.18
C GLU A 370 24.02 -22.97 78.75
N GLN A 371 23.25 -23.52 79.69
CA GLN A 371 22.19 -24.48 79.38
C GLN A 371 21.05 -23.85 78.57
N ALA A 372 20.62 -22.64 78.92
CA ALA A 372 19.59 -21.91 78.17
C ALA A 372 20.06 -21.51 76.77
N GLN A 373 21.32 -21.10 76.61
CA GLN A 373 21.92 -20.80 75.30
C GLN A 373 21.96 -22.04 74.41
N ASN A 374 22.40 -23.18 74.94
CA ASN A 374 22.45 -24.44 74.19
C ASN A 374 21.04 -24.95 73.82
N GLU A 375 20.05 -24.79 74.70
CA GLU A 375 18.67 -25.15 74.40
C GLU A 375 18.10 -24.30 73.25
N ARG A 376 18.34 -22.99 73.28
CA ARG A 376 17.89 -22.08 72.21
C ARG A 376 18.61 -22.35 70.88
N LEU A 377 19.91 -22.63 70.92
CA LEU A 377 20.67 -23.03 69.74
C LEU A 377 20.12 -24.34 69.15
N SER A 378 19.82 -25.34 69.99
CA SER A 378 19.26 -26.61 69.54
C SER A 378 17.91 -26.40 68.83
N LYS A 379 17.02 -25.59 69.41
CA LYS A 379 15.72 -25.27 68.80
C LYS A 379 15.85 -24.53 67.48
N LEU A 380 16.82 -23.61 67.38
CA LEU A 380 17.10 -22.92 66.12
C LEU A 380 17.66 -23.90 65.08
N MET A 381 18.60 -24.75 65.45
CA MET A 381 19.20 -25.74 64.54
C MET A 381 18.19 -26.77 64.05
N GLU A 382 17.26 -27.24 64.89
CA GLU A 382 16.17 -28.13 64.47
C GLU A 382 15.27 -27.47 63.43
N ALA A 383 14.79 -26.26 63.71
CA ALA A 383 13.94 -25.53 62.77
C ALA A 383 14.67 -25.23 61.45
N LEU A 384 15.95 -24.85 61.53
CA LEU A 384 16.78 -24.57 60.36
C LEU A 384 17.04 -25.82 59.52
N GLN A 385 17.30 -26.95 60.18
CA GLN A 385 17.49 -28.24 59.52
C GLN A 385 16.21 -28.69 58.81
N GLU A 386 15.05 -28.52 59.44
CA GLU A 386 13.76 -28.85 58.84
C GLU A 386 13.51 -28.00 57.58
N GLN A 387 13.74 -26.69 57.66
CA GLN A 387 13.58 -25.79 56.52
C GLN A 387 14.56 -26.12 55.40
N VAL A 388 15.84 -26.42 55.68
CA VAL A 388 16.80 -26.87 54.66
C VAL A 388 16.35 -28.18 54.02
N ASN A 389 15.82 -29.12 54.80
CA ASN A 389 15.35 -30.38 54.25
C ASN A 389 14.15 -30.20 53.30
N GLN A 390 13.20 -29.34 53.66
CA GLN A 390 11.98 -29.10 52.87
C GLN A 390 12.24 -28.23 51.65
N GLU A 391 12.94 -27.10 51.83
CA GLU A 391 13.07 -26.05 50.83
C GLU A 391 14.30 -26.23 49.92
N ILE A 392 15.29 -27.06 50.32
CA ILE A 392 16.51 -27.30 49.52
C ILE A 392 16.69 -28.78 49.18
N ILE A 393 16.76 -29.66 50.18
CA ILE A 393 17.15 -31.06 49.94
C ILE A 393 16.10 -31.82 49.12
N LYS A 394 14.81 -31.69 49.45
CA LYS A 394 13.72 -32.32 48.68
C LYS A 394 13.67 -31.84 47.22
N PRO A 395 13.69 -30.52 46.92
CA PRO A 395 13.79 -30.04 45.55
C PRO A 395 15.00 -30.59 44.80
N ILE A 396 16.18 -30.65 45.44
CA ILE A 396 17.38 -31.25 44.84
C ILE A 396 17.19 -32.74 44.52
N GLN A 397 16.56 -33.52 45.42
CA GLN A 397 16.29 -34.94 45.18
C GLN A 397 15.34 -35.15 44.00
N ILE A 398 14.30 -34.30 43.88
CA ILE A 398 13.33 -34.36 42.80
C ILE A 398 14.00 -33.99 41.47
N ASP A 399 14.76 -32.90 41.46
CA ASP A 399 15.45 -32.40 40.27
C ASP A 399 16.49 -33.41 39.74
N MET A 400 17.17 -34.13 40.63
CA MET A 400 18.23 -35.09 40.24
C MET A 400 17.73 -36.50 39.95
N ALA A 401 16.43 -36.78 40.12
CA ALA A 401 15.88 -38.12 39.95
C ALA A 401 16.08 -38.68 38.53
N PHE A 402 16.14 -37.83 37.51
CA PHE A 402 16.32 -38.26 36.11
C PHE A 402 17.64 -39.00 35.87
N LEU A 403 18.69 -38.68 36.64
CA LEU A 403 20.02 -39.31 36.51
C LEU A 403 19.96 -40.83 36.72
N THR A 404 18.97 -41.32 37.48
CA THR A 404 18.77 -42.75 37.73
C THR A 404 18.41 -43.55 36.48
N ARG A 405 17.95 -42.89 35.41
CA ARG A 405 17.66 -43.50 34.11
C ARG A 405 18.93 -43.83 33.32
N PHE A 406 20.05 -43.20 33.65
CA PHE A 406 21.31 -43.27 32.89
C PHE A 406 22.48 -43.88 33.69
N ILE A 407 22.22 -44.24 34.96
CA ILE A 407 23.17 -44.86 35.87
C ILE A 407 22.63 -46.24 36.23
N THR A 408 23.39 -47.30 35.89
CA THR A 408 23.01 -48.68 36.19
C THR A 408 23.41 -49.13 37.59
N ASP A 409 24.22 -48.35 38.31
CA ASP A 409 24.62 -48.63 39.70
C ASP A 409 23.47 -48.34 40.67
N SER A 410 22.90 -49.41 41.23
CA SER A 410 21.78 -49.35 42.17
C SER A 410 22.12 -48.68 43.51
N GLU A 411 23.38 -48.78 43.97
CA GLU A 411 23.83 -48.16 45.22
C GLU A 411 23.95 -46.64 45.03
N LEU A 412 24.50 -46.22 43.89
CA LEU A 412 24.59 -44.81 43.52
C LEU A 412 23.21 -44.19 43.29
N ASN A 413 22.28 -44.86 42.60
CA ASN A 413 20.91 -44.40 42.43
C ASN A 413 20.19 -44.20 43.79
N SER A 414 20.42 -45.11 44.74
CA SER A 414 19.89 -44.98 46.09
C SER A 414 20.46 -43.75 46.83
N ARG A 415 21.73 -43.42 46.60
CA ARG A 415 22.38 -42.21 47.15
C ARG A 415 21.88 -40.92 46.50
N ILE A 416 21.52 -40.94 45.21
CA ILE A 416 20.93 -39.80 44.49
C ILE A 416 19.52 -39.49 45.01
N LEU A 417 18.69 -40.52 45.19
CA LEU A 417 17.29 -40.36 45.61
C LEU A 417 17.15 -40.03 47.11
N ASN A 418 18.07 -40.52 47.95
CA ASN A 418 18.00 -40.36 49.41
C ASN A 418 19.09 -39.43 49.96
N GLN A 419 19.42 -38.35 49.25
CA GLN A 419 20.40 -37.36 49.70
C GLN A 419 20.01 -36.77 51.06
N SER A 420 20.92 -36.74 52.02
CA SER A 420 20.66 -36.12 53.33
C SER A 420 21.88 -35.34 53.78
N ILE A 421 21.64 -34.13 54.32
CA ILE A 421 22.68 -33.24 54.82
C ILE A 421 22.33 -32.85 56.25
N THR A 422 23.28 -33.00 57.17
CA THR A 422 23.12 -32.56 58.56
C THR A 422 23.94 -31.30 58.79
N LEU A 423 23.29 -30.21 59.19
CA LEU A 423 23.93 -28.92 59.43
C LEU A 423 24.68 -28.93 60.76
N PRO A 424 26.00 -28.65 60.78
CA PRO A 424 26.73 -28.50 62.03
C PRO A 424 26.34 -27.19 62.73
N SER A 425 26.18 -27.24 64.05
CA SER A 425 25.84 -26.07 64.88
C SER A 425 26.88 -24.95 64.80
N ASP A 426 28.12 -25.28 64.41
CA ASP A 426 29.20 -24.31 64.20
C ASP A 426 28.89 -23.28 63.12
N LEU A 427 28.01 -23.61 62.15
CA LEU A 427 27.58 -22.65 61.13
C LEU A 427 26.90 -21.42 61.73
N VAL A 428 26.19 -21.60 62.85
CA VAL A 428 25.50 -20.53 63.58
C VAL A 428 26.40 -19.94 64.65
N THR A 429 27.08 -20.76 65.46
CA THR A 429 27.83 -20.25 66.63
C THR A 429 29.04 -19.41 66.25
N SER A 430 29.71 -19.72 65.14
CA SER A 430 30.90 -18.98 64.69
C SER A 430 30.58 -17.70 63.91
N LEU A 431 29.30 -17.40 63.65
CA LEU A 431 28.87 -16.12 63.06
C LEU A 431 28.64 -15.03 64.11
N TYR A 432 28.40 -15.42 65.37
CA TYR A 432 28.01 -14.45 66.38
C TYR A 432 29.16 -13.53 66.79
N GLN A 433 28.91 -12.23 66.74
CA GLN A 433 29.75 -11.20 67.35
C GLN A 433 29.04 -10.62 68.58
N THR A 434 29.78 -10.36 69.66
CA THR A 434 29.19 -9.91 70.93
C THR A 434 28.54 -8.54 70.80
N GLN A 435 27.21 -8.47 70.94
CA GLN A 435 26.43 -7.22 70.88
C GLN A 435 25.84 -6.84 72.25
N VAL A 436 25.61 -5.54 72.47
CA VAL A 436 24.93 -5.02 73.67
C VAL A 436 23.42 -5.23 73.57
N GLN A 437 22.84 -5.03 72.38
CA GLN A 437 21.42 -5.28 72.09
C GLN A 437 21.26 -5.81 70.65
N ILE A 438 20.29 -6.69 70.43
CA ILE A 438 20.01 -7.28 69.12
C ILE A 438 19.03 -6.37 68.35
N SER A 439 19.54 -5.62 67.37
CA SER A 439 18.71 -4.80 66.49
C SER A 439 18.11 -5.63 65.35
N ASN A 440 17.01 -5.14 64.75
CA ASN A 440 16.43 -5.75 63.56
C ASN A 440 17.44 -5.85 62.41
N GLN A 441 18.25 -4.81 62.23
CA GLN A 441 19.28 -4.79 61.19
C GLN A 441 20.33 -5.88 61.41
N TYR A 442 20.74 -6.14 62.65
CA TYR A 442 21.72 -7.21 62.94
C TYR A 442 21.16 -8.60 62.68
N VAL A 443 19.87 -8.84 62.98
CA VAL A 443 19.21 -10.11 62.64
C VAL A 443 19.17 -10.33 61.13
N LEU A 444 18.91 -9.28 60.34
CA LEU A 444 18.93 -9.35 58.88
C LEU A 444 20.33 -9.71 58.35
N THR A 445 21.37 -8.98 58.77
CA THR A 445 22.74 -9.26 58.33
C THR A 445 23.21 -10.66 58.76
N PHE A 446 22.91 -11.08 60.00
CA PHE A 446 23.23 -12.43 60.46
C PHE A 446 22.50 -13.51 59.64
N SER A 447 21.25 -13.27 59.27
CA SER A 447 20.46 -14.19 58.44
C SER A 447 21.05 -14.33 57.03
N GLU A 448 21.48 -13.23 56.42
CA GLU A 448 22.16 -13.23 55.11
C GLU A 448 23.48 -14.00 55.15
N ASP A 449 24.32 -13.74 56.16
CA ASP A 449 25.60 -14.42 56.32
C ASP A 449 25.43 -15.92 56.63
N LEU A 450 24.42 -16.28 57.42
CA LEU A 450 24.08 -17.67 57.71
C LEU A 450 23.64 -18.42 56.45
N MET A 451 22.77 -17.82 55.62
CA MET A 451 22.39 -18.42 54.34
C MET A 451 23.59 -18.62 53.41
N LYS A 452 24.51 -17.64 53.36
CA LYS A 452 25.72 -17.75 52.56
C LYS A 452 26.60 -18.93 52.99
N ARG A 453 26.73 -19.17 54.30
CA ARG A 453 27.50 -20.31 54.82
C ARG A 453 26.80 -21.65 54.59
N ILE A 454 25.49 -21.72 54.76
CA ILE A 454 24.69 -22.92 54.44
C ILE A 454 24.88 -23.29 52.96
N ARG A 455 24.79 -22.31 52.06
CA ARG A 455 25.05 -22.51 50.63
C ARG A 455 26.42 -23.12 50.37
N GLN A 456 27.48 -22.55 50.96
CA GLN A 456 28.84 -23.06 50.79
C GLN A 456 29.00 -24.48 51.34
N TYR A 457 28.36 -24.79 52.46
CA TYR A 457 28.41 -26.10 53.08
C TYR A 457 27.73 -27.16 52.20
N ILE A 458 26.50 -26.89 51.73
CA ILE A 458 25.72 -27.81 50.89
C ILE A 458 26.41 -28.08 49.56
N LEU A 459 26.91 -27.03 48.88
CA LEU A 459 27.62 -27.20 47.61
C LEU A 459 28.91 -28.01 47.77
N LYS A 460 29.62 -27.85 48.90
CA LYS A 460 30.83 -28.63 49.18
C LYS A 460 30.51 -30.10 49.45
N ASP A 461 29.49 -30.39 50.25
CA ASP A 461 29.10 -31.75 50.60
C ASP A 461 28.66 -32.56 49.36
N ALA A 462 27.95 -31.90 48.43
CA ALA A 462 27.47 -32.47 47.19
C ALA A 462 28.57 -32.93 46.21
N THR A 463 29.76 -32.32 46.27
CA THR A 463 30.85 -32.61 45.31
C THR A 463 31.22 -34.10 45.22
N THR A 464 31.23 -34.80 46.35
CA THR A 464 31.53 -36.23 46.43
C THR A 464 30.51 -37.12 45.71
N LEU A 465 29.25 -36.69 45.69
CA LEU A 465 28.18 -37.39 44.98
C LEU A 465 28.23 -37.07 43.48
N ASP A 466 28.51 -35.81 43.14
CA ASP A 466 28.60 -35.36 41.75
C ASP A 466 29.75 -36.09 41.00
N GLU A 467 30.91 -36.30 41.63
CA GLU A 467 32.01 -37.10 41.03
C GLU A 467 31.62 -38.58 40.80
N ALA A 468 30.83 -39.15 41.72
CA ALA A 468 30.35 -40.52 41.58
C ALA A 468 29.33 -40.65 40.44
N ILE A 469 28.48 -39.63 40.26
CA ILE A 469 27.55 -39.52 39.12
C ILE A 469 28.35 -39.46 37.81
N LEU A 470 29.31 -38.53 37.68
CA LEU A 470 30.06 -38.33 36.43
C LEU A 470 30.88 -39.55 35.98
N SER A 471 31.28 -40.41 36.91
CA SER A 471 32.04 -41.62 36.62
C SER A 471 31.18 -42.81 36.16
N ASN A 472 29.87 -42.82 36.45
CA ASN A 472 28.99 -43.99 36.23
C ASN A 472 27.85 -43.79 35.23
N VAL A 473 27.75 -42.63 34.59
CA VAL A 473 26.73 -42.37 33.57
C VAL A 473 27.17 -42.93 32.20
N GLN A 474 26.29 -43.68 31.53
CA GLN A 474 26.51 -44.28 30.20
C GLN A 474 25.50 -43.76 29.18
N VAL A 475 25.92 -43.52 27.92
CA VAL A 475 25.06 -43.03 26.82
C VAL A 475 25.11 -44.01 25.66
N GLU A 476 23.96 -44.59 25.28
CA GLU A 476 23.75 -45.16 23.95
C GLU A 476 23.28 -44.03 23.02
N SER A 477 24.11 -43.67 22.05
CA SER A 477 23.83 -42.62 21.10
C SER A 477 23.06 -43.18 19.91
N ASP A 478 21.74 -43.04 19.90
CA ASP A 478 20.98 -42.97 18.66
C ASP A 478 19.67 -42.20 18.89
N THR A 479 19.40 -41.23 18.00
CA THR A 479 18.24 -40.33 17.91
C THR A 479 18.24 -39.05 18.76
N LEU A 480 18.76 -37.95 18.20
CA LEU A 480 18.37 -36.59 18.58
C LEU A 480 18.20 -35.72 17.33
N THR A 481 16.95 -35.36 17.02
CA THR A 481 16.59 -34.19 16.23
C THR A 481 16.01 -33.16 17.21
N VAL A 482 16.54 -31.94 17.18
CA VAL A 482 16.13 -30.83 18.05
C VAL A 482 15.03 -30.06 17.32
N ASN A 483 13.83 -29.94 17.92
CA ASN A 483 12.75 -29.08 17.43
C ASN A 483 12.61 -27.83 18.31
N GLU A 484 12.52 -26.67 17.66
CA GLU A 484 12.33 -25.33 18.24
C GLU A 484 10.85 -25.05 18.63
N GLU A 485 10.16 -25.98 19.29
CA GLU A 485 8.72 -25.85 19.65
C GLU A 485 8.46 -25.28 21.06
N THR A 486 9.40 -24.53 21.63
CA THR A 486 9.41 -24.25 23.08
C THR A 486 8.53 -23.10 23.55
N ASP A 487 8.02 -22.24 22.66
CA ASP A 487 7.49 -20.92 23.06
C ASP A 487 5.95 -20.86 23.16
N ASP A 488 5.21 -21.58 22.31
CA ASP A 488 3.76 -21.37 22.16
C ASP A 488 2.91 -21.97 23.29
N TYR A 489 3.35 -23.06 23.94
CA TYR A 489 2.61 -23.69 25.06
C TYR A 489 2.57 -22.77 26.30
N GLN A 490 3.70 -22.14 26.63
CA GLN A 490 3.79 -21.21 27.78
C GLN A 490 3.01 -19.91 27.50
N HIS A 491 3.07 -19.44 26.25
CA HIS A 491 2.31 -18.27 25.82
C HIS A 491 0.80 -18.49 25.95
N TYR A 492 0.26 -19.64 25.52
CA TYR A 492 -1.17 -19.96 25.65
C TYR A 492 -1.67 -19.95 27.10
N GLN A 493 -0.91 -20.53 28.04
CA GLN A 493 -1.29 -20.57 29.45
C GLN A 493 -1.35 -19.17 30.08
N THR A 494 -0.42 -18.30 29.69
CA THR A 494 -0.40 -16.89 30.09
C THR A 494 -1.66 -16.17 29.59
N LEU A 495 -1.98 -16.30 28.30
CA LEU A 495 -3.17 -15.68 27.71
C LEU A 495 -4.49 -16.19 28.31
N ARG A 496 -4.59 -17.50 28.61
CA ARG A 496 -5.76 -18.11 29.29
C ARG A 496 -5.99 -17.51 30.68
N THR A 497 -4.90 -17.26 31.40
CA THR A 497 -4.96 -16.65 32.74
C THR A 497 -5.44 -15.20 32.67
N LEU A 498 -4.94 -14.42 31.70
CA LEU A 498 -5.38 -13.03 31.46
C LEU A 498 -6.84 -12.95 31.05
N LYS A 499 -7.29 -13.86 30.17
CA LYS A 499 -8.70 -13.93 29.76
C LYS A 499 -9.62 -14.23 30.95
N THR A 500 -9.23 -15.21 31.77
CA THR A 500 -9.98 -15.57 32.98
C THR A 500 -10.04 -14.39 33.95
N SER A 501 -8.94 -13.65 34.12
CA SER A 501 -8.88 -12.46 34.97
C SER A 501 -9.85 -11.35 34.52
N LEU A 502 -9.99 -11.12 33.21
CA LEU A 502 -10.95 -10.19 32.63
C LEU A 502 -12.41 -10.64 32.81
N GLU A 503 -12.71 -11.91 32.51
CA GLU A 503 -14.06 -12.49 32.62
C GLU A 503 -14.59 -12.51 34.05
N THR A 504 -13.71 -12.81 35.02
CA THR A 504 -14.02 -12.86 36.45
C THR A 504 -13.90 -11.50 37.15
N LYS A 505 -13.43 -10.46 36.45
CA LYS A 505 -13.09 -9.14 37.01
C LYS A 505 -12.08 -9.19 38.15
N ASN A 506 -11.23 -10.23 38.20
CA ASN A 506 -10.23 -10.38 39.25
C ASN A 506 -9.23 -9.21 39.28
N TYR A 507 -8.95 -8.60 38.13
CA TYR A 507 -8.10 -7.41 38.01
C TYR A 507 -8.58 -6.20 38.84
N GLN A 508 -9.85 -6.16 39.27
CA GLN A 508 -10.38 -5.08 40.11
C GLN A 508 -9.85 -5.11 41.55
N HIS A 509 -9.32 -6.26 42.00
CA HIS A 509 -8.82 -6.49 43.36
C HIS A 509 -7.35 -6.09 43.57
N TYR A 510 -6.65 -5.65 42.52
CA TYR A 510 -5.30 -5.12 42.65
C TYR A 510 -5.33 -3.76 43.37
N TYR A 511 -4.48 -3.59 44.37
CA TYR A 511 -4.32 -2.31 45.06
C TYR A 511 -3.31 -1.45 44.31
N ILE A 512 -3.74 -0.28 43.85
CA ILE A 512 -2.93 0.67 43.10
C ILE A 512 -3.06 2.03 43.77
N HIS A 513 -1.94 2.72 44.01
CA HIS A 513 -1.92 4.09 44.52
C HIS A 513 -2.15 5.08 43.37
N LEU A 514 -3.21 5.89 43.45
CA LEU A 514 -3.63 6.82 42.38
C LEU A 514 -3.30 8.30 42.69
N ASP A 515 -2.19 8.54 43.40
CA ASP A 515 -1.69 9.90 43.73
C ASP A 515 -0.78 10.49 42.62
N ASP A 516 -0.76 9.86 41.46
CA ASP A 516 0.16 10.11 40.35
C ASP A 516 -0.35 11.23 39.41
N SER A 517 0.59 12.04 38.91
CA SER A 517 0.33 13.06 37.88
C SER A 517 -0.19 12.42 36.58
N LEU A 518 -0.88 13.17 35.71
CA LEU A 518 -1.35 12.66 34.41
C LEU A 518 -0.21 11.95 33.65
N ASP A 519 0.99 12.54 33.66
CA ASP A 519 2.19 12.00 33.01
C ASP A 519 2.56 10.61 33.53
N GLN A 520 2.38 10.34 34.83
CA GLN A 520 2.61 9.03 35.44
C GLN A 520 1.46 8.04 35.16
N LEU A 521 0.22 8.51 35.03
CA LEU A 521 -0.93 7.65 34.70
C LEU A 521 -0.87 7.12 33.26
N ILE A 522 -0.31 7.89 32.34
CA ILE A 522 -0.18 7.53 30.91
C ILE A 522 1.27 7.31 30.45
N ASP A 523 2.23 7.24 31.37
CA ASP A 523 3.66 6.98 31.14
C ASP A 523 4.37 7.98 30.19
N ARG A 524 3.90 9.25 30.11
CA ARG A 524 4.43 10.26 29.17
C ARG A 524 5.67 11.01 29.68
N THR A 525 6.54 11.43 28.76
CA THR A 525 7.74 12.22 29.07
C THR A 525 7.82 13.54 28.28
N VAL A 526 8.30 14.60 28.93
CA VAL A 526 8.48 15.91 28.28
C VAL A 526 9.76 15.90 27.44
N MET A 527 9.66 16.37 26.20
CA MET A 527 10.80 16.65 25.33
C MET A 527 10.98 18.15 25.15
N THR A 528 12.21 18.65 25.30
CA THR A 528 12.55 20.03 24.96
C THR A 528 12.79 20.13 23.45
N TYR A 529 11.84 20.71 22.72
CA TYR A 529 12.07 21.11 21.33
C TYR A 529 12.77 22.49 21.32
N THR A 530 13.85 22.60 20.57
CA THR A 530 14.47 23.88 20.25
C THR A 530 14.46 23.97 18.73
N PRO A 531 13.70 24.91 18.12
CA PRO A 531 13.65 25.04 16.69
C PRO A 531 15.07 25.17 16.14
N GLY A 532 15.41 24.38 15.12
CA GLY A 532 16.65 24.63 14.39
C GLY A 532 16.64 26.08 13.91
N THR A 533 17.66 26.86 14.26
CA THR A 533 17.86 28.16 13.62
C THR A 533 18.12 27.93 12.15
N SER A 534 17.05 27.89 11.36
CA SER A 534 17.14 28.12 9.94
C SER A 534 17.54 29.59 9.78
N ALA A 535 18.82 29.83 9.55
CA ALA A 535 19.21 30.95 8.70
C ALA A 535 18.30 30.93 7.46
N PRO A 536 17.94 32.07 6.87
CA PRO A 536 17.33 32.05 5.55
C PRO A 536 18.28 31.23 4.68
N VAL A 537 17.85 30.01 4.33
CA VAL A 537 18.54 29.20 3.35
C VAL A 537 18.27 29.96 2.08
N THR A 538 19.23 30.84 1.77
CA THR A 538 19.35 31.50 0.49
C THR A 538 19.12 30.41 -0.55
N GLU A 539 18.07 30.58 -1.36
CA GLU A 539 17.81 29.79 -2.55
C GLU A 539 19.09 29.73 -3.38
N GLN A 540 19.87 28.66 -3.25
CA GLN A 540 21.02 28.47 -4.13
C GLN A 540 21.54 27.04 -4.25
N ALA A 541 20.76 26.02 -3.83
CA ALA A 541 21.19 24.63 -3.98
C ALA A 541 20.03 23.69 -4.38
N LEU A 542 19.32 24.02 -5.45
CA LEU A 542 18.58 23.04 -6.27
C LEU A 542 18.44 23.46 -7.75
N SER A 543 19.09 24.55 -8.15
CA SER A 543 19.23 24.96 -9.55
C SER A 543 20.53 24.39 -10.14
N GLN A 544 20.67 23.06 -10.19
CA GLN A 544 21.57 22.47 -11.17
C GLN A 544 20.82 22.37 -12.50
N HIS A 545 20.80 23.51 -13.18
CA HIS A 545 20.84 23.65 -14.63
C HIS A 545 20.67 22.36 -15.46
N ILE A 546 19.43 22.00 -15.79
CA ILE A 546 19.15 21.61 -17.17
C ILE A 546 18.97 22.92 -17.93
N THR A 547 20.09 23.45 -18.39
CA THR A 547 20.07 24.54 -19.37
C THR A 547 19.65 23.91 -20.70
N HIS A 548 18.35 23.70 -20.92
CA HIS A 548 17.87 23.61 -22.29
C HIS A 548 18.11 24.97 -22.92
N THR A 549 19.23 25.05 -23.61
CA THR A 549 19.68 26.22 -24.31
C THR A 549 18.58 26.56 -25.30
N LYS A 550 17.94 27.72 -25.12
CA LYS A 550 17.29 28.42 -26.23
C LYS A 550 18.36 28.67 -27.28
N ARG A 551 18.52 27.73 -28.20
CA ARG A 551 19.10 27.99 -29.50
C ARG A 551 18.00 27.72 -30.51
N SER A 552 17.47 28.82 -31.05
CA SER A 552 16.95 28.82 -32.40
C SER A 552 18.12 28.49 -33.34
N THR A 553 18.50 27.23 -33.43
CA THR A 553 19.29 26.74 -34.56
C THR A 553 18.35 26.70 -35.76
N PRO A 554 18.75 27.12 -36.97
CA PRO A 554 17.93 26.92 -38.15
C PRO A 554 17.62 25.42 -38.24
N SER A 555 16.32 25.11 -38.37
CA SER A 555 15.73 23.78 -38.36
C SER A 555 16.61 22.71 -39.03
N ARG A 556 16.83 21.56 -38.37
CA ARG A 556 17.48 20.37 -38.96
C ARG A 556 16.86 19.99 -40.30
N ARG A 557 15.56 20.23 -40.48
CA ARG A 557 14.88 20.12 -41.76
C ARG A 557 15.50 20.97 -42.88
N VAL A 558 15.91 22.21 -42.58
CA VAL A 558 16.62 23.07 -43.55
C VAL A 558 17.99 22.49 -43.88
N GLN A 559 18.69 21.90 -42.91
CA GLN A 559 19.97 21.20 -43.17
C GLN A 559 19.75 19.96 -44.05
N ILE A 560 18.70 19.18 -43.76
CA ILE A 560 18.29 18.02 -44.55
C ILE A 560 17.93 18.45 -45.98
N GLU A 561 17.10 19.49 -46.15
CA GLU A 561 16.71 20.04 -47.45
C GLU A 561 17.93 20.57 -48.24
N GLN A 562 18.84 21.29 -47.59
CA GLN A 562 20.08 21.78 -48.21
C GLN A 562 21.04 20.65 -48.60
N ALA A 563 21.15 19.61 -47.77
CA ALA A 563 21.95 18.43 -48.09
C ALA A 563 21.32 17.63 -49.24
N LEU A 564 20.00 17.48 -49.26
CA LEU A 564 19.27 16.83 -50.35
C LEU A 564 19.44 17.59 -51.67
N ASP A 565 19.39 18.93 -51.68
CA ASP A 565 19.61 19.75 -52.88
C ASP A 565 21.01 19.52 -53.48
N ILE A 566 22.04 19.35 -52.63
CA ILE A 566 23.40 19.08 -53.10
C ILE A 566 23.54 17.65 -53.63
N ILE A 567 22.87 16.67 -53.01
CA ILE A 567 22.91 15.26 -53.45
C ILE A 567 22.07 15.06 -54.73
N ASP A 568 20.97 15.79 -54.91
CA ASP A 568 20.11 15.75 -56.13
C ASP A 568 20.86 16.16 -57.40
N GLU A 569 21.94 16.95 -57.28
CA GLU A 569 22.80 17.35 -58.41
C GLU A 569 23.82 16.26 -58.82
N LEU A 570 23.93 15.18 -58.03
CA LEU A 570 24.83 14.05 -58.28
C LEU A 570 24.05 12.91 -58.97
N PRO A 571 24.61 12.25 -60.01
CA PRO A 571 23.96 11.12 -60.69
C PRO A 571 24.06 9.80 -59.88
N LEU A 572 24.03 9.88 -58.55
CA LEU A 572 24.26 8.80 -57.60
C LEU A 572 23.23 8.91 -56.47
N TYR A 573 22.69 7.77 -56.03
CA TYR A 573 21.75 7.65 -54.90
C TYR A 573 20.34 8.27 -55.10
N ASP A 574 19.88 8.46 -56.35
CA ASP A 574 18.55 9.01 -56.69
C ASP A 574 17.39 8.33 -55.94
N THR A 575 17.43 7.01 -55.80
CA THR A 575 16.41 6.24 -55.06
C THR A 575 16.43 6.54 -53.57
N ALA A 576 17.61 6.63 -52.93
CA ALA A 576 17.72 6.96 -51.52
C ALA A 576 17.25 8.40 -51.23
N VAL A 577 17.60 9.35 -52.09
CA VAL A 577 17.12 10.74 -52.01
C VAL A 577 15.60 10.82 -52.14
N ASN A 578 15.01 10.07 -53.08
CA ASN A 578 13.56 10.01 -53.23
C ASN A 578 12.87 9.34 -52.03
N THR A 579 13.47 8.31 -51.43
CA THR A 579 12.97 7.69 -50.20
C THR A 579 13.00 8.67 -49.02
N ILE A 580 14.08 9.43 -48.84
CA ILE A 580 14.18 10.47 -47.81
C ILE A 580 13.11 11.55 -48.04
N LYS A 581 12.91 12.00 -49.29
CA LYS A 581 11.86 12.96 -49.65
C LYS A 581 10.45 12.41 -49.34
N GLN A 582 10.20 11.12 -49.58
CA GLN A 582 8.93 10.46 -49.25
C GLN A 582 8.75 10.26 -47.74
N ALA A 583 9.80 9.93 -46.99
CA ALA A 583 9.78 9.83 -45.54
C ALA A 583 9.48 11.18 -44.89
N LEU A 584 10.10 12.27 -45.37
CA LEU A 584 9.79 13.64 -44.95
C LEU A 584 8.33 14.02 -45.24
N ALA A 585 7.77 13.56 -46.37
CA ALA A 585 6.36 13.78 -46.69
C ALA A 585 5.42 12.99 -45.76
N ARG A 586 5.73 11.73 -45.44
CA ARG A 586 4.96 10.89 -44.50
C ARG A 586 5.04 11.36 -43.05
N MET A 587 6.19 11.90 -42.63
CA MET A 587 6.38 12.50 -41.30
C MET A 587 5.42 13.67 -41.05
N SER A 588 4.93 14.33 -42.10
CA SER A 588 3.97 15.43 -41.97
C SER A 588 2.54 14.98 -41.64
N SER A 589 2.23 13.67 -41.66
CA SER A 589 0.88 13.12 -41.48
C SER A 589 0.68 12.24 -40.23
N GLN A 590 1.66 12.13 -39.32
CA GLN A 590 1.53 11.28 -38.13
C GLN A 590 0.59 11.92 -37.10
N VAL A 591 -0.47 11.21 -36.73
CA VAL A 591 -1.50 11.67 -35.78
C VAL A 591 -1.13 11.19 -34.37
N ILE A 592 -1.13 12.10 -33.40
CA ILE A 592 -0.76 11.79 -32.01
C ILE A 592 -2.01 11.55 -31.17
N LYS A 593 -2.05 10.43 -30.44
CA LYS A 593 -3.14 10.07 -29.54
C LYS A 593 -2.84 10.56 -28.12
N ILE A 594 -3.72 11.42 -27.60
CA ILE A 594 -3.63 12.03 -26.28
C ILE A 594 -4.73 11.43 -25.40
N GLY A 595 -4.36 10.62 -24.42
CA GLY A 595 -5.29 10.09 -23.43
C GLY A 595 -5.42 11.03 -22.23
N VAL A 596 -6.65 11.42 -21.86
CA VAL A 596 -6.93 12.26 -20.70
C VAL A 596 -7.51 11.41 -19.58
N PHE A 597 -6.77 11.31 -18.47
CA PHE A 597 -7.08 10.44 -17.33
C PHE A 597 -7.23 11.23 -16.03
N GLY A 598 -7.78 10.60 -15.01
CA GLY A 598 -8.01 11.24 -13.71
C GLY A 598 -9.21 10.63 -12.99
N THR A 599 -9.26 10.81 -11.67
CA THR A 599 -10.37 10.36 -10.83
C THR A 599 -11.72 10.97 -11.27
N PHE A 600 -12.81 10.38 -10.78
CA PHE A 600 -14.14 10.91 -11.03
C PHE A 600 -14.23 12.37 -10.55
N SER A 601 -14.89 13.24 -11.32
CA SER A 601 -15.00 14.68 -11.05
C SER A 601 -13.69 15.48 -10.98
N ALA A 602 -12.55 14.94 -11.45
CA ALA A 602 -11.29 15.70 -11.57
C ALA A 602 -11.33 16.84 -12.62
N GLY A 603 -12.39 16.90 -13.42
CA GLY A 603 -12.59 17.93 -14.44
C GLY A 603 -11.93 17.65 -15.79
N LYS A 604 -11.83 16.37 -16.20
CA LYS A 604 -11.27 15.93 -17.50
C LYS A 604 -11.99 16.57 -18.70
N SER A 605 -13.30 16.38 -18.81
CA SER A 605 -14.09 16.95 -19.90
C SER A 605 -14.08 18.49 -19.89
N SER A 606 -14.03 19.11 -18.70
CA SER A 606 -13.85 20.56 -18.54
C SER A 606 -12.49 21.03 -19.07
N LEU A 607 -11.41 20.28 -18.81
CA LEU A 607 -10.07 20.57 -19.33
C LEU A 607 -10.03 20.46 -20.86
N ILE A 608 -10.66 19.43 -21.43
CA ILE A 608 -10.75 19.24 -22.87
C ILE A 608 -11.51 20.41 -23.52
N ASN A 609 -12.67 20.79 -22.97
CA ASN A 609 -13.41 21.96 -23.42
C ASN A 609 -12.54 23.23 -23.38
N ALA A 610 -11.81 23.44 -22.28
CA ALA A 610 -10.91 24.57 -22.13
C ALA A 610 -9.77 24.56 -23.17
N LEU A 611 -9.15 23.40 -23.45
CA LEU A 611 -8.12 23.25 -24.48
C LEU A 611 -8.64 23.59 -25.89
N LEU A 612 -9.89 23.22 -26.17
CA LEU A 612 -10.58 23.48 -27.44
C LEU A 612 -11.24 24.87 -27.51
N GLY A 613 -11.31 25.58 -26.37
CA GLY A 613 -11.86 26.94 -26.28
C GLY A 613 -13.38 27.04 -26.34
N ASP A 614 -14.13 25.94 -26.27
CA ASP A 614 -15.60 25.94 -26.26
C ASP A 614 -16.17 24.68 -25.55
N HIS A 615 -17.48 24.66 -25.31
CA HIS A 615 -18.20 23.61 -24.59
C HIS A 615 -18.66 22.49 -25.54
N TYR A 616 -17.76 21.57 -25.88
CA TYR A 616 -18.06 20.44 -26.77
C TYR A 616 -18.54 19.19 -26.00
N LEU A 617 -17.99 18.96 -24.81
CA LEU A 617 -18.34 17.86 -23.92
C LEU A 617 -19.23 18.33 -22.76
N VAL A 618 -20.07 17.44 -22.25
CA VAL A 618 -20.90 17.71 -21.07
C VAL A 618 -20.07 17.53 -19.80
N SER A 619 -19.86 18.61 -19.05
CA SER A 619 -19.27 18.55 -17.71
C SER A 619 -20.39 18.42 -16.66
N SER A 620 -20.50 17.28 -15.97
CA SER A 620 -21.39 17.14 -14.81
C SER A 620 -20.66 16.52 -13.61
N PRO A 621 -21.05 16.91 -12.37
CA PRO A 621 -20.50 16.34 -11.13
C PRO A 621 -21.07 14.95 -10.79
N ASN A 622 -22.12 14.50 -11.48
CA ASN A 622 -22.65 13.13 -11.43
C ASN A 622 -22.01 12.27 -12.55
N PRO A 623 -21.96 10.92 -12.45
CA PRO A 623 -21.35 10.07 -13.46
C PRO A 623 -21.98 10.31 -14.83
N THR A 624 -21.34 11.10 -15.70
CA THR A 624 -21.91 11.55 -16.99
C THR A 624 -21.07 11.18 -18.20
N THR A 625 -20.08 10.32 -18.05
CA THR A 625 -19.42 9.71 -19.19
C THR A 625 -19.62 8.22 -19.04
N ALA A 626 -20.58 7.68 -19.80
CA ALA A 626 -20.90 6.25 -19.80
C ALA A 626 -20.28 5.52 -21.01
N ALA A 627 -19.76 6.28 -21.99
CA ALA A 627 -19.04 5.78 -23.16
C ALA A 627 -17.77 6.61 -23.44
N THR A 628 -16.71 5.95 -23.91
CA THR A 628 -15.46 6.61 -24.33
C THR A 628 -15.73 7.62 -25.45
N THR A 629 -15.14 8.80 -25.35
CA THR A 629 -15.29 9.86 -26.35
C THR A 629 -13.96 10.17 -27.02
N GLU A 630 -13.89 10.01 -28.34
CA GLU A 630 -12.73 10.35 -29.15
C GLU A 630 -12.99 11.63 -29.94
N ILE A 631 -12.05 12.58 -29.86
CA ILE A 631 -12.15 13.89 -30.50
C ILE A 631 -11.01 14.03 -31.51
N SER A 632 -11.36 14.29 -32.76
CA SER A 632 -10.42 14.42 -33.86
C SER A 632 -10.78 15.57 -34.80
N TYR A 633 -9.89 15.89 -35.73
CA TYR A 633 -10.14 16.92 -36.73
C TYR A 633 -11.06 16.42 -37.85
N GLY A 634 -12.19 17.10 -38.09
CA GLY A 634 -13.13 16.76 -39.18
C GLY A 634 -14.53 17.37 -38.99
N THR A 635 -15.54 16.80 -39.65
CA THR A 635 -16.94 17.30 -39.65
C THR A 635 -18.01 16.25 -39.37
N ASN A 636 -17.66 14.96 -39.35
CA ASN A 636 -18.63 13.87 -39.27
C ASN A 636 -18.62 13.24 -37.88
N ASN A 637 -19.53 13.68 -37.02
CA ASN A 637 -19.76 13.01 -35.74
C ASN A 637 -20.43 11.66 -35.97
N ALA A 638 -20.00 10.66 -35.20
CA ALA A 638 -20.51 9.31 -35.29
C ALA A 638 -20.49 8.58 -33.94
N VAL A 639 -21.24 7.48 -33.86
CA VAL A 639 -21.30 6.61 -32.70
C VAL A 639 -21.11 5.18 -33.16
N THR A 640 -20.19 4.46 -32.52
CA THR A 640 -19.99 3.03 -32.70
C THR A 640 -20.78 2.28 -31.65
N PHE A 641 -21.69 1.40 -32.08
CA PHE A 641 -22.49 0.56 -31.17
C PHE A 641 -21.72 -0.69 -30.72
N LYS A 642 -22.05 -1.17 -29.52
CA LYS A 642 -21.54 -2.46 -29.02
C LYS A 642 -22.12 -3.63 -29.80
N THR A 643 -21.38 -4.72 -29.91
CA THR A 643 -21.93 -5.97 -30.44
C THR A 643 -22.88 -6.64 -29.44
N ASN A 644 -23.71 -7.57 -29.90
CA ASN A 644 -24.55 -8.38 -29.02
C ASN A 644 -23.73 -9.18 -28.00
N ASP A 645 -22.54 -9.64 -28.39
CA ASP A 645 -21.64 -10.39 -27.51
C ASP A 645 -21.05 -9.47 -26.42
N GLU A 646 -20.55 -8.29 -26.79
CA GLU A 646 -20.06 -7.27 -25.84
C GLU A 646 -21.17 -6.87 -24.83
N LEU A 647 -22.40 -6.67 -25.32
CA LEU A 647 -23.54 -6.31 -24.46
C LEU A 647 -23.96 -7.46 -23.53
N LEU A 648 -23.90 -8.70 -24.01
CA LEU A 648 -24.25 -9.90 -23.24
C LEU A 648 -23.22 -10.18 -22.15
N ASP A 649 -21.95 -10.02 -22.46
CA ASP A 649 -20.86 -10.18 -21.50
C ASP A 649 -20.98 -9.16 -20.36
N GLU A 650 -21.28 -7.90 -20.68
CA GLU A 650 -21.54 -6.86 -19.67
C GLU A 650 -22.78 -7.18 -18.82
N LEU A 651 -23.86 -7.65 -19.43
CA LEU A 651 -25.06 -8.07 -18.72
C LEU A 651 -24.76 -9.21 -17.76
N ASN A 652 -24.11 -10.26 -18.24
CA ASN A 652 -23.75 -11.41 -17.42
C ASN A 652 -22.85 -11.00 -16.27
N HIS A 653 -21.88 -10.11 -16.51
CA HIS A 653 -21.02 -9.59 -15.45
C HIS A 653 -21.80 -8.91 -14.32
N VAL A 654 -22.85 -8.15 -14.67
CA VAL A 654 -23.71 -7.47 -13.70
C VAL A 654 -24.57 -8.46 -12.90
N VAL A 655 -25.13 -9.48 -13.56
CA VAL A 655 -26.09 -10.41 -12.94
C VAL A 655 -25.43 -11.65 -12.28
N GLU A 656 -24.18 -11.94 -12.60
CA GLU A 656 -23.49 -13.12 -12.09
C GLU A 656 -23.30 -13.08 -10.57
N ILE A 657 -23.18 -11.88 -9.98
CA ILE A 657 -23.03 -11.73 -8.52
C ILE A 657 -24.24 -12.26 -7.74
N VAL A 658 -25.43 -12.23 -8.35
CA VAL A 658 -26.68 -12.75 -7.77
C VAL A 658 -27.04 -14.14 -8.28
N GLY A 659 -26.14 -14.81 -9.01
CA GLY A 659 -26.32 -16.22 -9.41
C GLY A 659 -27.03 -16.44 -10.74
N TYR A 660 -27.11 -15.43 -11.60
CA TYR A 660 -27.74 -15.55 -12.91
C TYR A 660 -26.70 -15.53 -14.03
N LYS A 661 -26.96 -16.27 -15.10
CA LYS A 661 -26.20 -16.24 -16.36
C LYS A 661 -27.18 -16.48 -17.50
N PHE A 662 -27.04 -15.70 -18.56
CA PHE A 662 -27.87 -15.75 -19.76
C PHE A 662 -26.99 -16.07 -20.97
N ASN A 663 -27.50 -16.88 -21.90
CA ASN A 663 -26.77 -17.21 -23.13
C ASN A 663 -27.08 -16.23 -24.26
N THR A 664 -28.17 -15.46 -24.12
CA THR A 664 -28.55 -14.40 -25.08
C THR A 664 -29.27 -13.26 -24.36
N ILE A 665 -29.23 -12.05 -24.93
CA ILE A 665 -30.02 -10.91 -24.42
C ILE A 665 -31.53 -11.22 -24.49
N SER A 666 -31.97 -11.97 -25.50
CA SER A 666 -33.38 -12.37 -25.63
C SER A 666 -33.85 -13.25 -24.47
N GLU A 667 -33.01 -14.17 -24.00
CA GLU A 667 -33.28 -15.01 -22.83
C GLU A 667 -33.50 -14.13 -21.58
N PHE A 668 -32.60 -13.18 -21.35
CA PHE A 668 -32.72 -12.20 -20.26
C PHE A 668 -34.02 -11.39 -20.33
N LEU A 669 -34.41 -10.90 -21.50
CA LEU A 669 -35.62 -10.09 -21.66
C LEU A 669 -36.89 -10.86 -21.28
N THR A 670 -36.91 -12.17 -21.50
CA THR A 670 -38.04 -13.07 -21.21
C THR A 670 -38.06 -13.66 -19.79
N ALA A 671 -36.97 -13.55 -19.02
CA ALA A 671 -36.87 -14.12 -17.68
C ALA A 671 -37.77 -13.39 -16.64
N ASP A 672 -38.21 -14.09 -15.60
CA ASP A 672 -38.81 -13.44 -14.42
C ASP A 672 -37.70 -12.80 -13.59
N LYS A 673 -37.71 -11.47 -13.58
CA LYS A 673 -36.63 -10.64 -13.04
C LYS A 673 -36.96 -10.05 -11.67
N GLN A 674 -38.10 -10.39 -11.05
CA GLN A 674 -38.45 -9.83 -9.74
C GLN A 674 -37.41 -10.18 -8.67
N ALA A 675 -36.95 -11.43 -8.62
CA ALA A 675 -35.92 -11.86 -7.67
C ALA A 675 -34.54 -11.24 -8.00
N LEU A 676 -34.20 -11.13 -9.29
CA LEU A 676 -32.97 -10.49 -9.77
C LEU A 676 -32.90 -9.01 -9.33
N LYS A 677 -33.96 -8.24 -9.61
CA LYS A 677 -34.03 -6.80 -9.33
C LYS A 677 -34.03 -6.47 -7.83
N HIS A 678 -34.46 -7.39 -6.98
CA HIS A 678 -34.41 -7.21 -5.52
C HIS A 678 -33.04 -7.50 -4.89
N GLN A 679 -32.15 -8.19 -5.60
CA GLN A 679 -30.84 -8.60 -5.09
C GLN A 679 -29.67 -7.80 -5.70
N ILE A 680 -29.92 -6.98 -6.72
CA ILE A 680 -28.92 -6.15 -7.40
C ILE A 680 -29.00 -4.70 -6.90
N ASP A 681 -27.82 -4.10 -6.70
CA ASP A 681 -27.67 -2.71 -6.27
C ASP A 681 -28.24 -1.72 -7.30
N LYS A 682 -28.74 -0.56 -6.86
CA LYS A 682 -29.45 0.41 -7.73
C LYS A 682 -28.64 0.91 -8.93
N ASP A 683 -27.32 1.10 -8.80
CA ASP A 683 -26.47 1.60 -9.90
C ASP A 683 -26.39 0.57 -11.05
N ARG A 684 -26.40 -0.72 -10.70
CA ARG A 684 -26.42 -1.84 -11.65
C ARG A 684 -27.81 -2.09 -12.21
N LEU A 685 -28.84 -1.73 -11.46
CA LEU A 685 -30.24 -1.80 -11.89
C LEU A 685 -30.52 -0.87 -13.08
N ALA A 686 -29.94 0.34 -13.09
CA ALA A 686 -30.12 1.30 -14.19
C ALA A 686 -29.66 0.73 -15.55
N PHE A 687 -28.54 0.01 -15.58
CA PHE A 687 -28.04 -0.68 -16.76
C PHE A 687 -28.99 -1.81 -17.22
N ILE A 688 -29.51 -2.60 -16.28
CA ILE A 688 -30.50 -3.66 -16.56
C ILE A 688 -31.79 -3.05 -17.15
N GLU A 689 -32.28 -1.95 -16.58
CA GLU A 689 -33.48 -1.25 -17.05
C GLU A 689 -33.29 -0.61 -18.42
N ALA A 690 -32.09 -0.08 -18.72
CA ALA A 690 -31.74 0.44 -20.04
C ALA A 690 -31.82 -0.64 -21.12
N ILE A 691 -31.28 -1.83 -20.85
CA ILE A 691 -31.37 -2.99 -21.77
C ILE A 691 -32.83 -3.41 -21.94
N GLU A 692 -33.60 -3.55 -20.86
CA GLU A 692 -35.01 -3.94 -20.92
C GLU A 692 -35.87 -3.01 -21.76
N LYS A 693 -35.67 -1.70 -21.60
CA LYS A 693 -36.49 -0.67 -22.25
C LYS A 693 -36.11 -0.50 -23.72
N ASN A 694 -34.81 -0.59 -24.05
CA ASN A 694 -34.30 -0.09 -25.31
C ASN A 694 -33.69 -1.12 -26.26
N TYR A 695 -33.40 -2.35 -25.82
CA TYR A 695 -32.75 -3.35 -26.67
C TYR A 695 -33.53 -3.62 -27.97
N THR A 696 -34.87 -3.70 -27.92
CA THR A 696 -35.70 -3.92 -29.12
C THR A 696 -35.53 -2.83 -30.18
N TYR A 697 -35.24 -1.59 -29.77
CA TYR A 697 -35.02 -0.47 -30.70
C TYR A 697 -33.62 -0.49 -31.32
N TYR A 698 -32.61 -1.03 -30.60
CA TYR A 698 -31.21 -1.01 -31.01
C TYR A 698 -30.66 -2.35 -31.48
N GLN A 699 -31.46 -3.42 -31.43
CA GLN A 699 -31.08 -4.78 -31.80
C GLN A 699 -30.38 -4.87 -33.17
N GLN A 700 -30.88 -4.14 -34.17
CA GLN A 700 -30.28 -4.15 -35.52
C GLN A 700 -28.92 -3.41 -35.58
N LEU A 701 -28.69 -2.45 -34.68
CA LEU A 701 -27.44 -1.68 -34.63
C LEU A 701 -26.34 -2.45 -33.88
N THR A 702 -26.71 -3.35 -32.97
CA THR A 702 -25.79 -4.19 -32.19
C THR A 702 -25.40 -5.51 -32.89
N GLU A 703 -25.92 -5.79 -34.09
CA GLU A 703 -25.58 -7.01 -34.86
C GLU A 703 -24.17 -6.97 -35.47
N THR A 704 -23.65 -5.81 -35.87
CA THR A 704 -22.37 -5.70 -36.61
C THR A 704 -21.45 -4.54 -36.17
N SER A 705 -21.47 -4.12 -34.90
CA SER A 705 -20.72 -2.94 -34.42
C SER A 705 -20.96 -1.71 -35.32
N TYR A 706 -22.24 -1.40 -35.56
CA TYR A 706 -22.63 -0.42 -36.55
C TYR A 706 -22.16 0.99 -36.18
N ILE A 707 -21.73 1.77 -37.17
CA ILE A 707 -21.35 3.17 -37.01
C ILE A 707 -22.50 4.05 -37.52
N LEU A 708 -23.14 4.78 -36.61
CA LEU A 708 -24.21 5.72 -36.92
C LEU A 708 -23.67 7.15 -36.93
N SER A 709 -23.88 7.90 -38.01
CA SER A 709 -23.60 9.34 -38.00
C SER A 709 -24.65 10.08 -37.17
N ILE A 710 -24.22 11.00 -36.31
CA ILE A 710 -25.09 11.73 -35.38
C ILE A 710 -24.93 13.25 -35.54
N SER A 711 -25.97 13.99 -35.15
CA SER A 711 -25.90 15.45 -35.09
C SER A 711 -25.16 15.93 -33.83
N GLN A 712 -24.72 17.19 -33.80
CA GLN A 712 -24.07 17.78 -32.63
C GLN A 712 -25.02 17.88 -31.42
N GLU A 713 -26.33 18.04 -31.65
CA GLU A 713 -27.37 18.10 -30.60
C GLU A 713 -27.54 16.74 -29.90
N ASP A 714 -27.27 15.64 -30.61
CA ASP A 714 -27.41 14.27 -30.09
C ASP A 714 -26.19 13.78 -29.30
N ILE A 715 -25.07 14.51 -29.30
CA ILE A 715 -23.83 14.08 -28.61
C ILE A 715 -24.11 13.81 -27.12
N LYS A 716 -24.81 14.73 -26.45
CA LYS A 716 -25.16 14.61 -25.02
C LYS A 716 -25.95 13.33 -24.73
N LYS A 717 -26.89 13.00 -25.62
CA LYS A 717 -27.72 11.79 -25.50
C LYS A 717 -26.85 10.53 -25.52
N TRP A 718 -25.88 10.45 -26.45
CA TRP A 718 -25.07 9.24 -26.63
C TRP A 718 -23.85 9.14 -25.72
N SER A 719 -23.35 10.26 -25.18
CA SER A 719 -22.18 10.28 -24.32
C SER A 719 -22.49 10.21 -22.82
N ALA A 720 -23.63 10.79 -22.38
CA ALA A 720 -23.89 11.09 -20.97
C ALA A 720 -25.17 10.48 -20.38
N GLU A 721 -26.16 10.11 -21.20
CA GLU A 721 -27.39 9.50 -20.69
C GLU A 721 -27.25 7.97 -20.68
N ASP A 722 -27.14 7.37 -19.48
CA ASP A 722 -26.96 5.93 -19.27
C ASP A 722 -27.92 5.05 -20.08
N GLU A 723 -29.15 5.53 -20.25
CA GLU A 723 -30.22 4.86 -21.02
C GLU A 723 -29.81 4.56 -22.48
N TYR A 724 -28.97 5.41 -23.08
CA TYR A 724 -28.50 5.29 -24.47
C TYR A 724 -27.03 4.88 -24.55
N ALA A 725 -26.18 5.49 -23.72
CA ALA A 725 -24.75 5.21 -23.66
C ALA A 725 -24.43 3.75 -23.30
N THR A 726 -25.38 3.05 -22.65
CA THR A 726 -25.30 1.59 -22.41
C THR A 726 -24.98 0.80 -23.68
N PHE A 727 -25.54 1.17 -24.83
CA PHE A 727 -25.37 0.48 -26.11
C PHE A 727 -24.19 1.01 -26.95
N VAL A 728 -23.51 2.05 -26.48
CA VAL A 728 -22.45 2.75 -27.22
C VAL A 728 -21.08 2.26 -26.76
N LYS A 729 -20.23 1.91 -27.73
CA LYS A 729 -18.81 1.60 -27.51
C LYS A 729 -17.97 2.88 -27.49
N THR A 730 -18.12 3.72 -28.52
CA THR A 730 -17.32 4.94 -28.68
C THR A 730 -18.14 6.04 -29.35
N VAL A 731 -18.04 7.25 -28.82
CA VAL A 731 -18.55 8.47 -29.46
C VAL A 731 -17.40 9.16 -30.19
N HIS A 732 -17.51 9.27 -31.51
CA HIS A 732 -16.54 9.94 -32.39
C HIS A 732 -17.01 11.37 -32.64
N ILE A 733 -16.30 12.34 -32.08
CA ILE A 733 -16.55 13.77 -32.29
C ILE A 733 -15.48 14.30 -33.25
N GLN A 734 -15.93 14.85 -34.37
CA GLN A 734 -15.04 15.48 -35.34
C GLN A 734 -15.29 16.98 -35.39
N LEU A 735 -14.27 17.77 -35.08
CA LEU A 735 -14.35 19.23 -35.02
C LEU A 735 -13.36 19.87 -35.98
N GLU A 736 -13.77 20.91 -36.70
CA GLU A 736 -12.89 21.72 -37.55
C GLU A 736 -12.05 22.72 -36.73
N HIS A 737 -11.52 22.27 -35.60
CA HIS A 737 -10.70 23.11 -34.72
C HIS A 737 -9.22 23.00 -35.11
N PRO A 738 -8.53 24.10 -35.49
CA PRO A 738 -7.17 24.04 -36.04
C PRO A 738 -6.14 23.36 -35.14
N TRP A 739 -6.32 23.43 -33.82
CA TRP A 739 -5.42 22.81 -32.85
C TRP A 739 -5.45 21.28 -32.86
N LEU A 740 -6.59 20.69 -33.25
CA LEU A 740 -6.78 19.24 -33.37
C LEU A 740 -6.12 18.65 -34.61
N LYS A 741 -5.58 19.48 -35.50
CA LYS A 741 -4.84 18.99 -36.65
C LYS A 741 -3.68 18.12 -36.15
N ASP A 742 -3.61 16.89 -36.67
CA ASP A 742 -2.62 15.87 -36.33
C ASP A 742 -2.72 15.35 -34.87
N LYS A 743 -3.89 15.48 -34.23
CA LYS A 743 -4.16 14.99 -32.85
C LYS A 743 -5.50 14.26 -32.75
N ILE A 744 -5.52 13.22 -31.92
CA ILE A 744 -6.74 12.58 -31.41
C ILE A 744 -6.72 12.70 -29.89
N ILE A 745 -7.78 13.24 -29.30
CA ILE A 745 -7.93 13.32 -27.85
C ILE A 745 -8.95 12.27 -27.43
N VAL A 746 -8.61 11.46 -26.45
CA VAL A 746 -9.53 10.47 -25.89
C VAL A 746 -9.86 10.87 -24.46
N ASP A 747 -11.13 11.20 -24.21
CA ASP A 747 -11.66 11.40 -22.86
C ASP A 747 -11.93 10.04 -22.23
N SER A 748 -11.14 9.66 -21.22
CA SER A 748 -11.29 8.37 -20.58
C SER A 748 -12.42 8.38 -19.55
N LEU A 749 -13.03 7.21 -19.36
CA LEU A 749 -13.89 6.94 -18.22
C LEU A 749 -12.99 6.99 -16.96
N GLY A 750 -13.49 7.53 -15.83
CA GLY A 750 -12.66 7.70 -14.64
C GLY A 750 -12.11 6.37 -14.10
N LEU A 751 -10.83 6.34 -13.75
CA LEU A 751 -10.18 5.15 -13.16
C LEU A 751 -10.75 4.84 -11.77
N TYR A 752 -10.84 3.55 -11.44
CA TYR A 752 -11.38 3.03 -10.17
C TYR A 752 -12.87 3.33 -9.92
N SER A 753 -13.66 3.55 -10.98
CA SER A 753 -15.12 3.51 -10.83
C SER A 753 -15.58 2.14 -10.33
N ASN A 754 -16.67 2.06 -9.57
CA ASN A 754 -17.25 0.80 -9.06
C ASN A 754 -17.68 -0.20 -10.16
N ASN A 755 -17.58 0.20 -11.43
CA ASN A 755 -17.94 -0.60 -12.60
C ASN A 755 -16.67 -1.04 -13.34
N GLN A 756 -16.39 -2.35 -13.35
CA GLN A 756 -15.26 -2.93 -14.11
C GLN A 756 -15.32 -2.65 -15.61
N ARG A 757 -16.52 -2.40 -16.15
CA ARG A 757 -16.75 -1.96 -17.53
C ARG A 757 -15.78 -0.85 -17.93
N HIS A 758 -15.71 0.21 -17.13
CA HIS A 758 -14.92 1.41 -17.42
C HIS A 758 -13.40 1.19 -17.31
N THR A 759 -12.97 0.14 -16.64
CA THR A 759 -11.55 -0.05 -16.31
C THR A 759 -10.77 -0.67 -17.47
N ASN A 760 -11.30 -1.71 -18.12
CA ASN A 760 -10.65 -2.37 -19.27
C ASN A 760 -10.54 -1.41 -20.47
N GLU A 761 -11.58 -0.60 -20.69
CA GLU A 761 -11.59 0.41 -21.76
C GLU A 761 -10.56 1.51 -21.51
N THR A 762 -10.39 1.92 -20.25
CA THR A 762 -9.39 2.92 -19.85
C THR A 762 -7.97 2.38 -19.99
N GLU A 763 -7.73 1.11 -19.67
CA GLU A 763 -6.42 0.45 -19.84
C GLU A 763 -6.02 0.34 -21.32
N LYS A 764 -6.96 0.04 -22.23
CA LYS A 764 -6.70 0.06 -23.69
C LYS A 764 -6.30 1.45 -24.22
N ILE A 765 -6.99 2.48 -23.74
CA ILE A 765 -6.67 3.87 -24.12
C ILE A 765 -5.26 4.20 -23.64
N LEU A 766 -4.89 3.74 -22.45
CA LEU A 766 -3.59 3.99 -21.84
C LEU A 766 -2.46 3.31 -22.60
N ALA A 767 -2.63 2.04 -22.97
CA ALA A 767 -1.64 1.29 -23.78
C ALA A 767 -1.46 1.87 -25.21
N SER A 768 -2.49 2.49 -25.77
CA SER A 768 -2.47 3.06 -27.13
C SER A 768 -2.17 4.56 -27.19
N SER A 769 -2.02 5.25 -26.06
CA SER A 769 -1.78 6.71 -26.02
C SER A 769 -0.29 7.05 -26.21
N ASP A 770 0.01 8.07 -27.01
CA ASP A 770 1.37 8.61 -27.15
C ASP A 770 1.71 9.63 -26.04
N LEU A 771 0.68 10.38 -25.59
CA LEU A 771 0.76 11.36 -24.52
C LEU A 771 -0.36 11.11 -23.50
N ILE A 772 0.00 11.05 -22.23
CA ILE A 772 -0.92 10.90 -21.11
C ILE A 772 -1.04 12.25 -20.38
N LEU A 773 -2.26 12.78 -20.32
CA LEU A 773 -2.62 13.92 -19.47
C LEU A 773 -3.37 13.41 -18.25
N TYR A 774 -2.74 13.46 -17.08
CA TYR A 774 -3.40 13.09 -15.83
C TYR A 774 -3.94 14.32 -15.11
N VAL A 775 -5.26 14.37 -14.92
CA VAL A 775 -5.97 15.48 -14.33
C VAL A 775 -6.33 15.15 -12.88
N SER A 776 -5.87 15.99 -11.96
CA SER A 776 -6.22 15.94 -10.54
C SER A 776 -6.86 17.27 -10.14
N TYR A 777 -7.79 17.24 -9.18
CA TYR A 777 -8.55 18.42 -8.76
C TYR A 777 -7.80 19.18 -7.65
N PHE A 778 -7.79 20.51 -7.68
CA PHE A 778 -6.99 21.34 -6.76
C PHE A 778 -7.16 21.00 -5.27
N ASN A 779 -8.41 20.83 -4.81
CA ASN A 779 -8.69 20.50 -3.40
C ASN A 779 -8.45 19.01 -3.04
N HIS A 780 -8.26 18.15 -4.03
CA HIS A 780 -8.02 16.71 -3.86
C HIS A 780 -6.81 16.30 -4.68
N SER A 781 -5.76 17.12 -4.66
CA SER A 781 -4.59 16.92 -5.49
C SER A 781 -3.81 15.69 -5.01
N PHE A 782 -3.54 14.74 -5.89
CA PHE A 782 -2.75 13.53 -5.62
C PHE A 782 -3.35 12.62 -4.53
N THR A 783 -4.57 12.12 -4.76
CA THR A 783 -5.25 11.16 -3.88
C THR A 783 -4.56 9.78 -3.83
N ASP A 784 -4.98 8.89 -2.93
CA ASP A 784 -4.49 7.50 -2.92
C ASP A 784 -4.82 6.75 -4.22
N ASN A 785 -5.97 7.06 -4.86
CA ASN A 785 -6.31 6.53 -6.18
C ASN A 785 -5.37 7.10 -7.25
N ASP A 786 -4.97 8.36 -7.14
CA ASP A 786 -3.98 8.98 -8.02
C ASP A 786 -2.62 8.29 -7.84
N ARG A 787 -2.19 8.06 -6.59
CA ARG A 787 -0.94 7.34 -6.27
C ARG A 787 -0.96 5.91 -6.80
N ALA A 788 -2.04 5.18 -6.58
CA ALA A 788 -2.21 3.82 -7.10
C ALA A 788 -2.12 3.80 -8.63
N PHE A 789 -2.75 4.76 -9.31
CA PHE A 789 -2.64 4.91 -10.75
C PHE A 789 -1.22 5.27 -11.21
N ILE A 790 -0.53 6.17 -10.52
CA ILE A 790 0.87 6.53 -10.87
C ILE A 790 1.81 5.34 -10.68
N GLN A 791 1.64 4.57 -9.60
CA GLN A 791 2.42 3.36 -9.36
C GLN A 791 2.15 2.31 -10.45
N HIS A 792 0.88 2.12 -10.81
CA HIS A 792 0.44 1.28 -11.90
C HIS A 792 1.03 1.73 -13.25
N MET A 793 1.03 3.03 -13.53
CA MET A 793 1.68 3.63 -14.69
C MET A 793 3.18 3.40 -14.71
N LYS A 794 3.86 3.48 -13.57
CA LYS A 794 5.31 3.26 -13.49
C LYS A 794 5.69 1.83 -13.88
N GLU A 795 4.88 0.86 -13.45
CA GLU A 795 5.02 -0.55 -13.86
C GLU A 795 4.84 -0.71 -15.38
N MET A 796 3.98 0.10 -16.00
CA MET A 796 3.81 0.17 -17.46
C MET A 796 4.94 0.94 -18.17
N ASN A 797 5.40 2.07 -17.64
CA ASN A 797 6.43 2.94 -18.22
C ASN A 797 7.84 2.32 -18.21
N GLN A 798 8.08 1.31 -17.38
CA GLN A 798 9.32 0.50 -17.48
C GLN A 798 9.39 -0.32 -18.80
N LEU A 799 8.33 -0.32 -19.62
CA LEU A 799 8.17 -1.18 -20.79
C LEU A 799 7.99 -0.42 -22.12
N ILE A 800 7.66 0.88 -22.07
CA ILE A 800 7.40 1.72 -23.24
C ILE A 800 8.31 2.95 -23.15
N GLU A 801 9.50 2.88 -23.76
CA GLU A 801 10.59 3.88 -23.62
C GLU A 801 10.25 5.30 -24.12
N ASN A 802 9.04 5.59 -24.60
CA ASN A 802 8.70 6.88 -25.25
C ASN A 802 7.31 7.47 -24.91
N GLN A 803 6.56 6.95 -23.92
CA GLN A 803 5.28 7.57 -23.52
C GLN A 803 5.52 8.82 -22.66
N ALA A 804 5.06 9.98 -23.13
CA ALA A 804 5.14 11.21 -22.34
C ALA A 804 3.99 11.31 -21.34
N PHE A 805 4.30 11.71 -20.12
CA PHE A 805 3.34 11.91 -19.04
C PHE A 805 3.36 13.36 -18.57
N LYS A 806 2.18 13.98 -18.45
CA LYS A 806 2.02 15.35 -17.91
C LYS A 806 0.94 15.37 -16.84
N MET A 807 1.27 15.96 -15.69
CA MET A 807 0.35 16.13 -14.57
C MET A 807 -0.36 17.49 -14.69
N VAL A 808 -1.67 17.51 -14.51
CA VAL A 808 -2.52 18.70 -14.55
C VAL A 808 -3.28 18.83 -13.24
N ILE A 809 -3.05 19.92 -12.51
CA ILE A 809 -3.81 20.30 -11.31
C ILE A 809 -4.88 21.29 -11.77
N ASN A 810 -6.11 20.81 -11.91
CA ASN A 810 -7.25 21.60 -12.41
C ASN A 810 -7.98 22.33 -11.27
N ALA A 811 -8.74 23.38 -11.62
CA ALA A 811 -9.47 24.24 -10.69
C ALA A 811 -8.57 25.09 -9.76
N THR A 812 -7.45 25.62 -10.28
CA THR A 812 -6.56 26.52 -9.52
C THR A 812 -7.21 27.84 -9.09
N ASP A 813 -8.35 28.20 -9.66
CA ASP A 813 -9.18 29.32 -9.23
C ASP A 813 -9.77 29.15 -7.81
N LEU A 814 -9.69 27.94 -7.25
CA LEU A 814 -10.05 27.65 -5.86
C LEU A 814 -8.97 28.07 -4.86
N ALA A 815 -7.75 28.37 -5.32
CA ALA A 815 -6.69 28.87 -4.45
C ALA A 815 -7.11 30.22 -3.85
N GLU A 816 -7.15 30.32 -2.52
CA GLU A 816 -7.47 31.58 -1.85
C GLU A 816 -6.29 32.56 -1.90
N THR A 817 -5.07 32.02 -1.89
CA THR A 817 -3.81 32.77 -1.97
C THR A 817 -2.83 32.17 -2.98
N ALA A 818 -1.84 32.97 -3.40
CA ALA A 818 -0.75 32.47 -4.25
C ALA A 818 0.11 31.42 -3.53
N GLU A 819 0.23 31.52 -2.22
CA GLU A 819 0.97 30.57 -1.37
C GLU A 819 0.28 29.21 -1.34
N ASP A 820 -1.06 29.15 -1.31
CA ASP A 820 -1.81 27.89 -1.40
C ASP A 820 -1.55 27.16 -2.72
N LEU A 821 -1.51 27.90 -3.83
CA LEU A 821 -1.22 27.35 -5.15
C LEU A 821 0.19 26.75 -5.21
N GLU A 822 1.20 27.46 -4.68
CA GLU A 822 2.57 26.95 -4.61
C GLU A 822 2.69 25.74 -3.68
N ALA A 823 1.99 25.73 -2.55
CA ALA A 823 2.00 24.61 -1.62
C ALA A 823 1.40 23.34 -2.24
N VAL A 824 0.27 23.46 -2.95
CA VAL A 824 -0.35 22.34 -3.67
C VAL A 824 0.57 21.84 -4.79
N HIS A 825 1.17 22.75 -5.55
CA HIS A 825 2.12 22.37 -6.61
C HIS A 825 3.32 21.61 -6.05
N HIS A 826 3.96 22.12 -4.99
CA HIS A 826 5.08 21.48 -4.32
C HIS A 826 4.69 20.11 -3.73
N TYR A 827 3.50 20.00 -3.12
CA TYR A 827 3.00 18.74 -2.58
C TYR A 827 2.87 17.67 -3.67
N VAL A 828 2.21 18.01 -4.78
CA VAL A 828 2.03 17.09 -5.92
C VAL A 828 3.39 16.69 -6.51
N THR A 829 4.30 17.65 -6.72
CA THR A 829 5.64 17.37 -7.25
C THR A 829 6.44 16.45 -6.31
N SER A 830 6.37 16.70 -5.00
CA SER A 830 7.05 15.87 -4.01
C SER A 830 6.48 14.45 -3.98
N ALA A 831 5.16 14.32 -4.01
CA ALA A 831 4.47 13.03 -3.98
C ALA A 831 4.71 12.19 -5.26
N LEU A 832 4.81 12.85 -6.43
CA LEU A 832 5.25 12.23 -7.69
C LEU A 832 6.69 11.73 -7.59
N SER A 833 7.58 12.54 -7.01
CA SER A 833 8.98 12.17 -6.80
C SER A 833 9.13 11.00 -5.83
N GLU A 834 8.34 10.94 -4.75
CA GLU A 834 8.29 9.80 -3.83
C GLU A 834 7.81 8.52 -4.52
N ALA A 835 6.82 8.64 -5.41
CA ALA A 835 6.39 7.53 -6.27
C ALA A 835 7.47 7.15 -7.32
N GLY A 836 8.55 7.91 -7.44
CA GLY A 836 9.64 7.70 -8.39
C GLY A 836 9.26 8.01 -9.83
N MET A 837 8.38 9.00 -10.03
CA MET A 837 8.02 9.52 -11.35
C MET A 837 8.38 11.01 -11.43
N SER A 838 9.14 11.40 -12.45
CA SER A 838 9.49 12.80 -12.73
C SER A 838 8.73 13.26 -13.97
N CYS A 839 7.87 14.27 -13.84
CA CYS A 839 7.08 14.80 -14.94
C CYS A 839 6.78 16.29 -14.77
N GLU A 840 6.36 16.95 -15.87
CA GLU A 840 5.91 18.33 -15.85
C GLU A 840 4.55 18.44 -15.13
N VAL A 841 4.42 19.40 -14.22
CA VAL A 841 3.17 19.68 -13.45
C VAL A 841 2.61 21.04 -13.83
N PHE A 842 1.38 21.08 -14.34
CA PHE A 842 0.68 22.28 -14.78
C PHE A 842 -0.52 22.59 -13.87
N GLY A 843 -0.52 23.73 -13.21
CA GLY A 843 -1.73 24.27 -12.56
C GLY A 843 -2.60 25.01 -13.57
N VAL A 844 -3.87 24.63 -13.71
CA VAL A 844 -4.81 25.21 -14.69
C VAL A 844 -6.19 25.49 -14.06
N SER A 845 -6.87 26.52 -14.56
CA SER A 845 -8.30 26.72 -14.29
C SER A 845 -9.09 26.59 -15.59
N SER A 846 -9.71 25.41 -15.77
CA SER A 846 -10.57 25.17 -16.93
C SER A 846 -11.75 26.15 -17.01
N ARG A 847 -12.28 26.58 -15.86
CA ARG A 847 -13.41 27.51 -15.78
C ARG A 847 -13.01 28.92 -16.22
N GLU A 848 -11.89 29.44 -15.71
CA GLU A 848 -11.43 30.78 -16.07
C GLU A 848 -10.92 30.82 -17.53
N ALA A 849 -10.33 29.73 -18.00
CA ALA A 849 -9.92 29.57 -19.39
C ALA A 849 -11.07 29.80 -20.39
N LEU A 850 -12.25 29.23 -20.11
CA LEU A 850 -13.45 29.38 -20.96
C LEU A 850 -14.10 30.77 -20.85
N ARG A 851 -13.83 31.54 -19.79
CA ARG A 851 -14.40 32.88 -19.59
C ARG A 851 -13.50 33.99 -20.14
N GLN A 852 -12.24 34.02 -19.72
CA GLN A 852 -11.30 35.12 -19.97
C GLN A 852 -9.88 34.65 -20.31
N GLY A 853 -9.64 33.34 -20.37
CA GLY A 853 -8.33 32.73 -20.64
C GLY A 853 -7.55 32.39 -19.36
N ASP A 854 -6.62 31.44 -19.48
CA ASP A 854 -5.75 30.98 -18.38
C ASP A 854 -4.29 30.82 -18.86
N GLN A 855 -3.34 31.32 -18.06
CA GLN A 855 -1.91 31.22 -18.38
C GLN A 855 -1.39 29.79 -18.22
N GLY A 856 -1.89 29.05 -17.22
CA GLY A 856 -1.52 27.66 -16.98
C GLY A 856 -1.90 26.77 -18.17
N LEU A 857 -3.14 26.90 -18.63
CA LEU A 857 -3.63 26.21 -19.82
C LEU A 857 -2.84 26.59 -21.08
N SER A 858 -2.46 27.86 -21.24
CA SER A 858 -1.65 28.31 -22.37
C SER A 858 -0.27 27.63 -22.38
N LYS A 859 0.36 27.46 -21.21
CA LYS A 859 1.61 26.71 -21.05
C LYS A 859 1.42 25.23 -21.36
N LEU A 860 0.35 24.61 -20.85
CA LEU A 860 0.01 23.21 -21.13
C LEU A 860 -0.19 23.00 -22.65
N ARG A 861 -0.99 23.84 -23.29
CA ARG A 861 -1.24 23.79 -24.75
C ARG A 861 0.05 23.91 -25.57
N THR A 862 0.92 24.84 -25.18
CA THR A 862 2.25 25.00 -25.82
C THR A 862 3.13 23.77 -25.59
N SER A 863 3.09 23.17 -24.41
CA SER A 863 3.86 21.97 -24.08
C SER A 863 3.36 20.73 -24.83
N ILE A 864 2.05 20.62 -25.08
CA ILE A 864 1.44 19.59 -25.95
C ILE A 864 1.84 19.81 -27.41
N GLU A 865 1.79 21.06 -27.91
CA GLU A 865 2.23 21.39 -29.26
C GLU A 865 3.73 21.11 -29.47
N THR A 866 4.56 21.42 -28.48
CA THR A 866 5.99 21.09 -28.46
C THR A 866 6.19 19.58 -28.58
N PHE A 867 5.57 18.77 -27.73
CA PHE A 867 5.65 17.31 -27.83
C PHE A 867 5.19 16.81 -29.22
N ALA A 868 4.09 17.36 -29.72
CA ALA A 868 3.52 16.98 -31.00
C ALA A 868 4.36 17.38 -32.23
N SER A 869 5.26 18.34 -32.07
CA SER A 869 6.07 18.90 -33.16
C SER A 869 7.57 18.60 -33.04
N ILE A 870 8.08 18.25 -31.85
CA ILE A 870 9.52 18.11 -31.58
C ILE A 870 9.90 16.65 -31.37
N ASP A 871 9.35 15.92 -30.41
CA ASP A 871 9.99 14.66 -29.97
C ASP A 871 9.83 13.50 -30.96
N ALA A 872 8.64 13.31 -31.56
CA ALA A 872 8.42 12.29 -32.59
C ALA A 872 9.13 12.62 -33.92
N LYS A 873 9.24 13.91 -34.27
CA LYS A 873 9.90 14.38 -35.51
C LYS A 873 11.42 14.38 -35.38
N TYR A 874 11.94 14.68 -34.18
CA TYR A 874 13.38 14.73 -33.91
C TYR A 874 14.06 13.38 -34.05
N VAL A 875 13.42 12.28 -33.62
CA VAL A 875 13.97 10.92 -33.79
C VAL A 875 14.12 10.59 -35.27
N LEU A 876 13.08 10.87 -36.08
CA LEU A 876 13.10 10.59 -37.51
C LEU A 876 14.05 11.55 -38.27
N GLU A 877 14.09 12.84 -37.91
CA GLU A 877 15.06 13.80 -38.45
C GLU A 877 16.50 13.39 -38.13
N SER A 878 16.77 12.87 -36.93
CA SER A 878 18.09 12.36 -36.55
C SER A 878 18.48 11.12 -37.38
N GLN A 879 17.54 10.21 -37.63
CA GLN A 879 17.76 9.08 -38.54
C GLN A 879 18.09 9.54 -39.97
N ILE A 880 17.37 10.54 -40.49
CA ILE A 880 17.62 11.11 -41.83
C ILE A 880 18.98 11.81 -41.90
N VAL A 881 19.37 12.57 -40.89
CA VAL A 881 20.71 13.18 -40.82
C VAL A 881 21.80 12.11 -40.81
N GLN A 882 21.62 11.04 -40.05
CA GLN A 882 22.56 9.92 -40.00
C GLN A 882 22.66 9.19 -41.35
N GLN A 883 21.56 9.11 -42.11
CA GLN A 883 21.56 8.61 -43.49
C GLN A 883 22.34 9.52 -44.44
N LEU A 884 22.12 10.84 -44.36
CA LEU A 884 22.85 11.82 -45.17
C LEU A 884 24.35 11.81 -44.85
N GLN A 885 24.72 11.63 -43.58
CA GLN A 885 26.11 11.41 -43.16
C GLN A 885 26.67 10.12 -43.77
N SER A 886 25.92 9.01 -43.70
CA SER A 886 26.35 7.74 -44.30
C SER A 886 26.52 7.84 -45.83
N ILE A 887 25.65 8.59 -46.52
CA ILE A 887 25.81 8.89 -47.96
C ILE A 887 27.08 9.71 -48.19
N THR A 888 27.32 10.72 -47.36
CA THR A 888 28.49 11.61 -47.46
C THR A 888 29.80 10.84 -47.24
N ASP A 889 29.84 9.96 -46.25
CA ASP A 889 30.98 9.09 -45.96
C ASP A 889 31.21 8.08 -47.08
N ALA A 890 30.14 7.48 -47.62
CA ALA A 890 30.24 6.57 -48.76
C ALA A 890 30.81 7.28 -50.01
N LEU A 891 30.42 8.53 -50.26
CA LEU A 891 30.97 9.36 -51.34
C LEU A 891 32.46 9.68 -51.12
N GLU A 892 32.88 9.95 -49.87
CA GLU A 892 34.28 10.21 -49.53
C GLU A 892 35.16 8.95 -49.67
N VAL A 893 34.66 7.81 -49.22
CA VAL A 893 35.33 6.51 -49.45
C VAL A 893 35.42 6.23 -50.95
N MET A 894 34.39 6.52 -51.74
CA MET A 894 34.41 6.34 -53.21
C MET A 894 35.49 7.21 -53.88
N VAL A 895 35.63 8.47 -53.46
CA VAL A 895 36.69 9.36 -53.95
C VAL A 895 38.07 8.86 -53.53
N THR A 896 38.21 8.41 -52.28
CA THR A 896 39.47 7.88 -51.73
C THR A 896 39.90 6.60 -52.46
N ASP A 897 39.00 5.66 -52.66
CA ASP A 897 39.24 4.41 -53.38
C ASP A 897 39.67 4.67 -54.83
N PHE A 898 39.06 5.65 -55.50
CA PHE A 898 39.45 6.09 -56.84
C PHE A 898 40.86 6.68 -56.89
N GLN A 899 41.23 7.47 -55.88
CA GLN A 899 42.52 8.17 -55.84
C GLN A 899 43.67 7.29 -55.36
N THR A 900 43.41 6.34 -54.45
CA THR A 900 44.47 5.61 -53.73
C THR A 900 44.63 4.16 -54.15
N ASN A 901 43.63 3.49 -54.72
CA ASN A 901 43.75 2.05 -54.93
C ASN A 901 42.83 1.45 -56.04
N HIS A 902 43.26 1.56 -57.31
CA HIS A 902 42.57 0.92 -58.45
C HIS A 902 42.37 -0.61 -58.30
N GLU A 903 43.22 -1.29 -57.52
CA GLU A 903 43.04 -2.71 -57.19
C GLU A 903 41.89 -2.94 -56.20
N GLN A 904 41.70 -2.05 -55.22
CA GLN A 904 40.62 -2.13 -54.24
C GLN A 904 39.25 -1.96 -54.92
N ILE A 905 39.11 -1.01 -55.86
CA ILE A 905 37.89 -0.86 -56.66
C ILE A 905 37.57 -2.15 -57.42
N LYS A 906 38.57 -2.76 -58.07
CA LYS A 906 38.39 -4.05 -58.74
C LYS A 906 37.96 -5.15 -57.77
N GLN A 907 38.51 -5.20 -56.57
CA GLN A 907 38.12 -6.17 -55.55
C GLN A 907 36.70 -5.93 -55.03
N ASN A 908 36.32 -4.68 -54.76
CA ASN A 908 34.97 -4.30 -54.33
C ASN A 908 33.93 -4.61 -55.42
N HIS A 909 34.26 -4.35 -56.69
CA HIS A 909 33.41 -4.71 -57.84
C HIS A 909 33.25 -6.23 -57.99
N LEU A 910 34.35 -6.99 -57.78
CA LEU A 910 34.31 -8.46 -57.76
C LEU A 910 33.51 -8.99 -56.56
N HIS A 911 33.53 -8.29 -55.43
CA HIS A 911 32.79 -8.63 -54.21
C HIS A 911 31.28 -8.35 -54.41
N LEU A 912 30.92 -7.20 -54.97
CA LEU A 912 29.56 -6.87 -55.38
C LEU A 912 29.02 -7.86 -56.43
N GLN A 913 29.83 -8.29 -57.39
CA GLN A 913 29.45 -9.34 -58.35
C GLN A 913 29.19 -10.71 -57.69
N LYS A 914 29.86 -11.01 -56.56
CA LYS A 914 29.56 -12.21 -55.77
C LYS A 914 28.30 -12.04 -54.92
N LEU A 915 28.05 -10.83 -54.41
CA LEU A 915 26.83 -10.48 -53.66
C LEU A 915 25.60 -10.33 -54.56
N ALA A 916 25.77 -10.02 -55.85
CA ALA A 916 24.76 -10.05 -56.92
C ALA A 916 24.29 -11.48 -57.28
N SER A 917 24.35 -12.38 -56.31
CA SER A 917 23.71 -13.69 -56.25
C SER A 917 22.22 -13.48 -55.90
N PRO A 918 21.28 -14.39 -56.24
CA PRO A 918 19.85 -14.08 -56.23
C PRO A 918 19.25 -13.62 -54.90
N HIS A 919 19.95 -13.72 -53.76
CA HIS A 919 19.47 -13.28 -52.44
C HIS A 919 20.63 -12.62 -51.67
N VAL A 920 20.52 -11.32 -51.37
CA VAL A 920 21.38 -10.52 -50.48
C VAL A 920 21.03 -10.80 -49.02
N PHE A 921 19.74 -10.92 -48.72
CA PHE A 921 19.24 -11.23 -47.39
C PHE A 921 18.87 -12.71 -47.26
N ASN A 922 19.45 -13.38 -46.26
CA ASN A 922 19.13 -14.78 -46.00
C ASN A 922 17.76 -14.89 -45.32
N HIS A 923 16.83 -15.65 -45.90
CA HIS A 923 15.52 -15.90 -45.29
C HIS A 923 15.62 -16.54 -43.88
N ARG A 924 16.74 -17.20 -43.55
CA ARG A 924 17.01 -17.74 -42.21
C ARG A 924 17.20 -16.67 -41.12
N LEU A 925 17.33 -15.38 -41.47
CA LEU A 925 17.40 -14.29 -40.50
C LEU A 925 16.09 -14.22 -39.69
N ILE A 926 14.96 -14.37 -40.37
CA ILE A 926 13.64 -14.34 -39.73
C ILE A 926 13.44 -15.59 -38.86
N ASP A 927 13.97 -16.75 -39.26
CA ASP A 927 13.96 -17.95 -38.43
C ASP A 927 14.70 -17.71 -37.09
N ALA A 928 15.81 -16.98 -37.10
CA ALA A 928 16.54 -16.62 -35.88
C ALA A 928 15.72 -15.68 -34.99
N VAL A 929 15.08 -14.66 -35.57
CA VAL A 929 14.18 -13.74 -34.85
C VAL A 929 13.00 -14.51 -34.23
N LYS A 930 12.36 -15.41 -34.99
CA LYS A 930 11.27 -16.26 -34.49
C LYS A 930 11.71 -17.10 -33.30
N GLN A 931 12.91 -17.70 -33.35
CA GLN A 931 13.45 -18.48 -32.24
C GLN A 931 13.75 -17.62 -31.01
N GLN A 932 14.35 -16.44 -31.21
CA GLN A 932 14.61 -15.50 -30.12
C GLN A 932 13.31 -15.01 -29.47
N TYR A 933 12.28 -14.74 -30.27
CA TYR A 933 10.93 -14.42 -29.79
C TYR A 933 10.35 -15.56 -28.95
N MET A 934 10.48 -16.81 -29.41
CA MET A 934 9.96 -17.96 -28.67
C MET A 934 10.65 -18.13 -27.32
N ASN A 935 11.96 -17.94 -27.25
CA ASN A 935 12.70 -18.01 -25.99
C ASN A 935 12.25 -16.89 -25.03
N GLU A 936 12.15 -15.66 -25.52
CA GLU A 936 11.68 -14.51 -24.73
C GLU A 936 10.24 -14.73 -24.25
N LEU A 937 9.34 -15.26 -25.09
CA LEU A 937 7.98 -15.59 -24.70
C LEU A 937 7.94 -16.61 -23.54
N GLU A 938 8.79 -17.63 -23.58
CA GLU A 938 8.88 -18.62 -22.50
C GLU A 938 9.38 -18.01 -21.20
N ASP A 939 10.40 -17.16 -21.26
CA ASP A 939 10.92 -16.44 -20.10
C ASP A 939 9.86 -15.50 -19.50
N GLN A 940 9.16 -14.74 -20.35
CA GLN A 940 8.12 -13.81 -19.91
C GLN A 940 6.93 -14.53 -19.26
N LEU A 941 6.47 -15.65 -19.81
CA LEU A 941 5.41 -16.46 -19.22
C LEU A 941 5.85 -17.13 -17.91
N TYR A 942 7.13 -17.54 -17.81
CA TYR A 942 7.70 -18.05 -16.57
C TYR A 942 7.69 -16.99 -15.45
N TYR A 943 8.17 -15.77 -15.74
CA TYR A 943 8.16 -14.68 -14.78
C TYR A 943 6.76 -14.20 -14.40
N LEU A 944 5.80 -14.26 -15.33
CA LEU A 944 4.39 -13.99 -15.04
C LEU A 944 3.86 -14.98 -13.99
N ASN A 945 4.10 -16.28 -14.17
CA ASN A 945 3.66 -17.29 -13.22
C ASN A 945 4.32 -17.13 -11.83
N GLU A 946 5.62 -16.87 -11.75
CA GLU A 946 6.31 -16.62 -10.47
C GLU A 946 5.74 -15.40 -9.75
N ARG A 947 5.47 -14.31 -10.48
CA ARG A 947 4.90 -13.09 -9.93
C ARG A 947 3.48 -13.31 -9.40
N LEU A 948 2.63 -14.00 -10.16
CA LEU A 948 1.29 -14.37 -9.73
C LEU A 948 1.33 -15.24 -8.47
N ASN A 949 2.26 -16.18 -8.39
CA ASN A 949 2.42 -17.04 -7.22
C ASN A 949 2.74 -16.24 -5.94
N ILE A 950 3.47 -15.13 -6.05
CA ILE A 950 3.78 -14.24 -4.92
C ILE A 950 2.60 -13.32 -4.61
N GLN A 951 2.04 -12.63 -5.61
CA GLN A 951 1.06 -11.56 -5.42
C GLN A 951 -0.34 -12.07 -5.02
N LEU A 952 -0.79 -13.20 -5.59
CA LEU A 952 -2.14 -13.70 -5.36
C LEU A 952 -2.42 -14.02 -3.89
N LEU A 953 -1.39 -14.40 -3.11
CA LEU A 953 -1.57 -14.73 -1.70
C LEU A 953 -2.04 -13.52 -0.87
N ASP A 954 -1.54 -12.33 -1.18
CA ASP A 954 -1.92 -11.10 -0.47
C ASP A 954 -3.28 -10.58 -0.93
N ASP A 955 -3.63 -10.76 -2.21
CA ASP A 955 -4.97 -10.46 -2.74
C ASP A 955 -6.04 -11.36 -2.09
N VAL A 956 -5.76 -12.67 -1.93
CA VAL A 956 -6.66 -13.60 -1.23
C VAL A 956 -6.91 -13.13 0.21
N LYS A 957 -5.85 -12.77 0.94
CA LYS A 957 -5.95 -12.28 2.33
C LYS A 957 -6.78 -11.00 2.40
N SER A 958 -6.57 -10.06 1.49
CA SER A 958 -7.27 -8.77 1.47
C SER A 958 -8.78 -8.96 1.30
N VAL A 959 -9.19 -9.79 0.34
CA VAL A 959 -10.60 -9.93 -0.03
C VAL A 959 -11.37 -10.88 0.89
N PHE A 960 -10.87 -12.10 1.09
CA PHE A 960 -11.62 -13.13 1.81
C PHE A 960 -11.69 -12.88 3.32
N ASN A 961 -10.71 -12.20 3.93
CA ASN A 961 -10.80 -11.87 5.36
C ASN A 961 -11.82 -10.76 5.66
N GLY A 962 -11.97 -9.79 4.76
CA GLY A 962 -12.90 -8.67 4.94
C GLY A 962 -14.34 -9.03 4.58
N GLN A 963 -14.56 -9.53 3.35
CA GLN A 963 -15.90 -9.66 2.77
C GLN A 963 -16.72 -10.84 3.31
N MET A 964 -16.05 -11.90 3.78
CA MET A 964 -16.74 -13.10 4.29
C MET A 964 -17.49 -12.90 5.61
N THR A 965 -17.33 -11.74 6.25
CA THR A 965 -17.91 -11.43 7.58
C THR A 965 -19.05 -10.42 7.53
N VAL A 966 -19.27 -9.78 6.38
CA VAL A 966 -20.20 -8.65 6.22
C VAL A 966 -21.66 -9.09 6.14
N ILE A 967 -21.93 -10.29 5.59
CA ILE A 967 -23.28 -10.80 5.32
C ILE A 967 -23.54 -12.07 6.14
N ASP A 968 -24.76 -12.23 6.63
CA ASP A 968 -25.14 -13.38 7.45
C ASP A 968 -25.21 -14.70 6.69
N ASP A 969 -25.70 -14.66 5.46
CA ASP A 969 -25.72 -15.82 4.56
C ASP A 969 -24.31 -16.12 4.02
N PHE A 970 -23.74 -17.25 4.46
CA PHE A 970 -22.42 -17.70 4.04
C PHE A 970 -22.32 -17.99 2.53
N LYS A 971 -23.37 -18.49 1.88
CA LYS A 971 -23.33 -18.77 0.43
C LYS A 971 -23.24 -17.48 -0.37
N VAL A 972 -24.00 -16.47 0.02
CA VAL A 972 -23.98 -15.13 -0.59
C VAL A 972 -22.64 -14.46 -0.31
N ALA A 973 -22.16 -14.49 0.94
CA ALA A 973 -20.86 -13.93 1.31
C ALA A 973 -19.70 -14.59 0.54
N LYS A 974 -19.72 -15.92 0.38
CA LYS A 974 -18.70 -16.68 -0.38
C LYS A 974 -18.71 -16.26 -1.85
N ARG A 975 -19.89 -16.14 -2.46
CA ARG A 975 -20.03 -15.72 -3.86
C ARG A 975 -19.54 -14.29 -4.06
N ASN A 976 -19.93 -13.36 -3.18
CA ASN A 976 -19.52 -11.95 -3.28
C ASN A 976 -18.01 -11.78 -3.08
N ALA A 977 -17.42 -12.46 -2.10
CA ALA A 977 -15.97 -12.44 -1.89
C ALA A 977 -15.21 -13.03 -3.10
N SER A 978 -15.72 -14.13 -3.66
CA SER A 978 -15.12 -14.76 -4.85
C SER A 978 -15.22 -13.85 -6.08
N LYS A 979 -16.38 -13.21 -6.29
CA LYS A 979 -16.57 -12.26 -7.38
C LYS A 979 -15.65 -11.06 -7.23
N LEU A 980 -15.60 -10.44 -6.05
CA LEU A 980 -14.70 -9.31 -5.80
C LEU A 980 -13.23 -9.67 -6.03
N TYR A 981 -12.81 -10.85 -5.58
CA TYR A 981 -11.45 -11.34 -5.76
C TYR A 981 -11.11 -11.58 -7.24
N LEU A 982 -11.98 -12.30 -7.96
CA LEU A 982 -11.80 -12.55 -9.38
C LEU A 982 -11.84 -11.27 -10.19
N ASP A 983 -12.71 -10.32 -9.84
CA ASP A 983 -12.78 -9.00 -10.46
C ASP A 983 -11.44 -8.28 -10.32
N GLN A 984 -10.90 -8.19 -9.10
CA GLN A 984 -9.61 -7.54 -8.86
C GLN A 984 -8.46 -8.19 -9.64
N ILE A 985 -8.46 -9.52 -9.78
CA ILE A 985 -7.38 -10.25 -10.44
C ILE A 985 -7.53 -10.23 -11.96
N HIS A 986 -8.74 -10.40 -12.50
CA HIS A 986 -8.97 -10.34 -13.95
C HIS A 986 -8.54 -9.01 -14.53
N GLN A 987 -8.76 -7.92 -13.80
CA GLN A 987 -8.28 -6.61 -14.21
C GLN A 987 -6.74 -6.60 -14.34
N LYS A 988 -6.03 -7.03 -13.29
CA LYS A 988 -4.55 -7.10 -13.30
C LYS A 988 -4.03 -8.02 -14.42
N LEU A 989 -4.68 -9.17 -14.61
CA LEU A 989 -4.29 -10.18 -15.60
C LEU A 989 -4.53 -9.72 -17.04
N TYR A 990 -5.65 -9.03 -17.29
CA TYR A 990 -5.95 -8.46 -18.60
C TYR A 990 -4.89 -7.45 -19.03
N LEU A 991 -4.45 -6.62 -18.09
CA LEU A 991 -3.36 -5.69 -18.32
C LEU A 991 -2.04 -6.40 -18.59
N GLU A 992 -1.64 -7.34 -17.71
CA GLU A 992 -0.40 -8.10 -17.88
C GLU A 992 -0.36 -8.82 -19.24
N GLN A 993 -1.49 -9.34 -19.70
CA GLN A 993 -1.64 -9.89 -21.04
C GLN A 993 -1.36 -8.84 -22.12
N THR A 994 -2.04 -7.69 -22.05
CA THR A 994 -1.93 -6.61 -23.05
C THR A 994 -0.49 -6.07 -23.12
N LEU A 995 0.16 -5.93 -21.96
CA LEU A 995 1.56 -5.53 -21.85
C LEU A 995 2.50 -6.58 -22.45
N LEU A 996 2.26 -7.86 -22.17
CA LEU A 996 3.04 -8.96 -22.73
C LEU A 996 2.97 -8.97 -24.26
N VAL A 997 1.78 -8.82 -24.83
CA VAL A 997 1.55 -8.74 -26.29
C VAL A 997 2.40 -7.62 -26.90
N THR A 998 2.34 -6.43 -26.30
CA THR A 998 3.06 -5.24 -26.77
C THR A 998 4.59 -5.42 -26.63
N ARG A 999 5.06 -5.94 -25.50
CA ARG A 999 6.49 -6.20 -25.23
C ARG A 999 7.07 -7.16 -26.26
N MET A 1000 6.36 -8.25 -26.54
CA MET A 1000 6.80 -9.26 -27.48
C MET A 1000 6.83 -8.75 -28.92
N LYS A 1001 5.86 -7.91 -29.31
CA LYS A 1001 5.91 -7.22 -30.61
C LYS A 1001 7.16 -6.35 -30.74
N ASN A 1002 7.41 -5.46 -29.77
CA ASN A 1002 8.56 -4.56 -29.79
C ASN A 1002 9.89 -5.34 -29.78
N TYR A 1003 9.94 -6.44 -29.03
CA TYR A 1003 11.08 -7.34 -29.01
C TYR A 1003 11.34 -7.97 -30.39
N PHE A 1004 10.29 -8.41 -31.09
CA PHE A 1004 10.41 -8.92 -32.46
C PHE A 1004 11.03 -7.87 -33.40
N GLU A 1005 10.50 -6.65 -33.39
CA GLU A 1005 10.98 -5.55 -34.25
C GLU A 1005 12.45 -5.20 -33.95
N THR A 1006 12.82 -5.17 -32.67
CA THR A 1006 14.19 -4.90 -32.21
C THR A 1006 15.16 -6.00 -32.67
N GLN A 1007 14.78 -7.27 -32.51
CA GLN A 1007 15.62 -8.39 -32.97
C GLN A 1007 15.74 -8.41 -34.50
N LEU A 1008 14.66 -8.11 -35.23
CA LEU A 1008 14.70 -7.99 -36.69
C LEU A 1008 15.70 -6.90 -37.12
N GLN A 1009 15.66 -5.73 -36.48
CA GLN A 1009 16.62 -4.65 -36.74
C GLN A 1009 18.06 -5.08 -36.43
N HIS A 1010 18.28 -5.76 -35.31
CA HIS A 1010 19.61 -6.25 -34.92
C HIS A 1010 20.18 -7.25 -35.94
N GLN A 1011 19.35 -8.16 -36.49
CA GLN A 1011 19.76 -9.11 -37.52
C GLN A 1011 20.08 -8.45 -38.87
N LEU A 1012 19.39 -7.35 -39.20
CA LEU A 1012 19.60 -6.62 -40.47
C LEU A 1012 20.83 -5.70 -40.44
N THR A 1013 21.13 -5.12 -39.27
CA THR A 1013 22.18 -4.09 -39.11
C THR A 1013 23.55 -4.48 -39.69
N PRO A 1014 24.11 -5.69 -39.45
CA PRO A 1014 25.42 -6.07 -40.00
C PRO A 1014 25.45 -6.14 -41.53
N ILE A 1015 24.36 -6.63 -42.14
CA ILE A 1015 24.25 -6.77 -43.60
C ILE A 1015 24.12 -5.38 -44.23
N LEU A 1016 23.28 -4.52 -43.66
CA LEU A 1016 23.13 -3.13 -44.10
C LEU A 1016 24.46 -2.36 -43.99
N THR A 1017 25.22 -2.60 -42.91
CA THR A 1017 26.55 -2.00 -42.71
C THR A 1017 27.54 -2.48 -43.77
N GLN A 1018 27.56 -3.79 -44.07
CA GLN A 1018 28.43 -4.36 -45.09
C GLN A 1018 28.10 -3.84 -46.50
N LEU A 1019 26.81 -3.71 -46.83
CA LEU A 1019 26.37 -3.14 -48.11
C LEU A 1019 26.73 -1.65 -48.22
N SER A 1020 26.59 -0.90 -47.13
CA SER A 1020 26.97 0.52 -47.06
C SER A 1020 28.47 0.72 -47.35
N GLN A 1021 29.34 -0.14 -46.79
CA GLN A 1021 30.78 -0.14 -47.09
C GLN A 1021 31.11 -0.42 -48.56
N LEU A 1022 30.18 -1.05 -49.30
CA LEU A 1022 30.26 -1.30 -50.74
C LEU A 1022 29.47 -0.27 -51.57
N HIS A 1023 29.13 0.88 -50.97
CA HIS A 1023 28.37 1.98 -51.57
C HIS A 1023 26.90 1.64 -51.90
N VAL A 1024 26.34 0.58 -51.31
CA VAL A 1024 24.93 0.21 -51.45
C VAL A 1024 24.19 0.58 -50.18
N ILE A 1025 23.46 1.70 -50.22
CA ILE A 1025 22.74 2.24 -49.06
C ILE A 1025 21.28 1.81 -49.14
N LEU A 1026 20.78 1.21 -48.06
CA LEU A 1026 19.42 0.67 -47.95
C LEU A 1026 18.83 1.04 -46.59
N GLN A 1027 17.51 1.17 -46.55
CA GLN A 1027 16.75 1.38 -45.33
C GLN A 1027 15.75 0.24 -45.17
N ALA A 1028 15.82 -0.46 -44.03
CA ALA A 1028 14.79 -1.40 -43.64
C ALA A 1028 13.76 -0.68 -42.77
N ASP A 1029 12.49 -0.69 -43.17
CA ASP A 1029 11.39 -0.42 -42.25
C ASP A 1029 11.14 -1.71 -41.48
N THR A 1030 11.34 -1.66 -40.16
CA THR A 1030 11.15 -2.81 -39.27
C THR A 1030 9.87 -2.68 -38.45
N HIS A 1031 9.08 -1.63 -38.66
CA HIS A 1031 7.81 -1.47 -37.97
C HIS A 1031 6.75 -2.36 -38.63
N LEU A 1032 6.08 -3.17 -37.82
CA LEU A 1032 5.11 -4.16 -38.26
C LEU A 1032 3.71 -3.79 -37.74
N LEU A 1033 2.69 -4.07 -38.55
CA LEU A 1033 1.29 -3.84 -38.17
C LEU A 1033 0.81 -5.11 -37.45
N GLY A 1034 0.66 -5.06 -36.13
CA GLY A 1034 0.14 -6.21 -35.37
C GLY A 1034 -1.38 -6.17 -35.29
N ASP A 1035 -2.03 -7.34 -35.41
CA ASP A 1035 -3.41 -7.50 -34.96
C ASP A 1035 -3.45 -7.45 -33.41
N GLU A 1036 -4.44 -6.74 -32.85
CA GLU A 1036 -4.64 -6.66 -31.40
C GLU A 1036 -5.12 -8.02 -30.87
N VAL A 1037 -4.39 -8.57 -29.91
CA VAL A 1037 -4.81 -9.76 -29.16
C VAL A 1037 -5.84 -9.32 -28.12
N ASP A 1038 -7.07 -9.11 -28.58
CA ASP A 1038 -8.14 -8.48 -27.80
C ASP A 1038 -8.84 -9.42 -26.81
N THR A 1039 -8.69 -10.74 -27.00
CA THR A 1039 -9.40 -11.75 -26.20
C THR A 1039 -8.76 -11.87 -24.80
N PRO A 1040 -9.53 -11.73 -23.70
CA PRO A 1040 -9.00 -11.87 -22.34
C PRO A 1040 -8.77 -13.36 -21.98
N TYR A 1041 -7.65 -13.94 -22.40
CA TYR A 1041 -7.34 -15.37 -22.16
C TYR A 1041 -7.17 -15.70 -20.68
N LEU A 1042 -6.66 -14.75 -19.89
CA LEU A 1042 -6.42 -14.93 -18.46
C LEU A 1042 -7.69 -14.62 -17.63
N HIS A 1043 -8.73 -15.42 -17.85
CA HIS A 1043 -10.03 -15.25 -17.21
C HIS A 1043 -10.53 -16.56 -16.57
N ILE A 1044 -11.10 -16.45 -15.37
CA ILE A 1044 -11.64 -17.54 -14.57
C ILE A 1044 -13.16 -17.36 -14.43
N GLN A 1045 -13.93 -18.38 -14.78
CA GLN A 1045 -15.38 -18.36 -14.58
C GLN A 1045 -15.72 -18.44 -13.08
N LEU A 1046 -16.64 -17.58 -12.62
CA LEU A 1046 -16.99 -17.51 -11.19
C LEU A 1046 -17.53 -18.82 -10.65
N GLU A 1047 -18.40 -19.51 -11.39
CA GLU A 1047 -19.00 -20.77 -10.93
C GLU A 1047 -17.95 -21.87 -10.77
N ASP A 1048 -17.05 -22.01 -11.75
CA ASP A 1048 -15.99 -23.02 -11.71
C ASP A 1048 -15.03 -22.76 -10.55
N PHE A 1049 -14.70 -21.49 -10.30
CA PHE A 1049 -13.93 -21.09 -9.13
C PHE A 1049 -14.68 -21.42 -7.82
N ILE A 1050 -15.96 -21.03 -7.69
CA ILE A 1050 -16.75 -21.28 -6.47
C ILE A 1050 -16.89 -22.78 -6.17
N HIS A 1051 -17.04 -23.61 -7.21
CA HIS A 1051 -17.17 -25.05 -7.10
C HIS A 1051 -15.87 -25.75 -6.69
N THR A 1052 -14.73 -25.20 -7.10
CA THR A 1052 -13.40 -25.71 -6.77
C THR A 1052 -12.85 -25.17 -5.46
N LEU A 1053 -13.39 -24.06 -4.95
CA LEU A 1053 -12.99 -23.48 -3.66
C LEU A 1053 -12.99 -24.52 -2.54
N PRO A 1054 -12.03 -24.44 -1.60
CA PRO A 1054 -11.83 -25.47 -0.60
C PRO A 1054 -13.10 -25.75 0.21
N LYS A 1055 -13.43 -27.03 0.43
CA LYS A 1055 -14.54 -27.41 1.33
C LYS A 1055 -14.30 -26.95 2.77
N SER A 1056 -13.04 -26.66 3.10
CA SER A 1056 -12.60 -26.06 4.36
C SER A 1056 -12.98 -24.59 4.50
N LEU A 1057 -13.27 -23.87 3.40
CA LEU A 1057 -13.72 -22.49 3.41
C LEU A 1057 -15.15 -22.41 3.98
N THR A 1058 -15.27 -21.94 5.23
CA THR A 1058 -16.55 -21.75 5.95
C THR A 1058 -16.51 -20.46 6.78
N LYS A 1059 -17.67 -19.85 7.09
CA LYS A 1059 -17.75 -18.60 7.91
C LYS A 1059 -17.00 -18.73 9.24
N LYS A 1060 -17.04 -19.92 9.85
CA LYS A 1060 -16.35 -20.22 11.12
C LYS A 1060 -14.83 -20.37 10.95
N ARG A 1061 -14.38 -21.02 9.87
CA ARG A 1061 -12.96 -21.28 9.60
C ARG A 1061 -12.23 -20.05 9.06
N ILE A 1062 -12.87 -19.23 8.23
CA ILE A 1062 -12.24 -18.01 7.70
C ILE A 1062 -12.04 -16.92 8.79
N LEU A 1063 -12.70 -17.04 9.94
CA LEU A 1063 -12.47 -16.18 11.13
C LEU A 1063 -11.29 -16.68 12.00
N GLN A 1064 -10.75 -17.86 11.70
CA GLN A 1064 -9.69 -18.51 12.48
C GLN A 1064 -8.38 -18.46 11.70
N VAL A 1065 -7.35 -17.85 12.30
CA VAL A 1065 -6.03 -17.64 11.67
C VAL A 1065 -5.39 -18.96 11.19
N GLN A 1066 -5.65 -20.06 11.89
CA GLN A 1066 -5.30 -21.45 11.53
C GLN A 1066 -5.71 -21.85 10.14
N TYR A 1067 -7.00 -21.73 9.92
CA TYR A 1067 -7.60 -22.16 8.68
C TYR A 1067 -7.33 -21.11 7.60
N GLN A 1068 -7.15 -19.84 7.94
CA GLN A 1068 -6.65 -18.83 7.00
C GLN A 1068 -5.28 -19.21 6.42
N LYS A 1069 -4.32 -19.67 7.24
CA LYS A 1069 -2.98 -20.09 6.75
C LYS A 1069 -2.99 -21.32 5.86
N GLN A 1070 -4.04 -22.14 5.90
CA GLN A 1070 -4.23 -23.29 5.00
C GLN A 1070 -5.07 -22.93 3.78
N VAL A 1071 -6.20 -22.26 4.01
CA VAL A 1071 -7.19 -21.91 3.00
C VAL A 1071 -6.67 -20.83 2.05
N HIS A 1072 -5.89 -19.85 2.51
CA HIS A 1072 -5.38 -18.81 1.60
C HIS A 1072 -4.40 -19.36 0.56
N PRO A 1073 -3.38 -20.17 0.94
CA PRO A 1073 -2.56 -20.87 -0.05
C PRO A 1073 -3.37 -21.80 -0.96
N GLU A 1074 -4.35 -22.54 -0.43
CA GLU A 1074 -5.21 -23.41 -1.24
C GLU A 1074 -6.03 -22.62 -2.28
N ILE A 1075 -6.62 -21.47 -1.91
CA ILE A 1075 -7.34 -20.60 -2.85
C ILE A 1075 -6.39 -20.03 -3.90
N LYS A 1076 -5.18 -19.63 -3.50
CA LYS A 1076 -4.13 -19.17 -4.40
C LYS A 1076 -3.73 -20.27 -5.41
N ASP A 1077 -3.51 -21.50 -4.94
CA ASP A 1077 -3.17 -22.65 -5.80
C ASP A 1077 -4.34 -23.03 -6.73
N ILE A 1078 -5.58 -22.96 -6.26
CA ILE A 1078 -6.78 -23.13 -7.10
C ILE A 1078 -6.82 -22.05 -8.18
N THR A 1079 -6.55 -20.78 -7.82
CA THR A 1079 -6.51 -19.67 -8.77
C THR A 1079 -5.47 -19.94 -9.86
N LEU A 1080 -4.25 -20.33 -9.49
CA LEU A 1080 -3.19 -20.68 -10.44
C LEU A 1080 -3.60 -21.84 -11.36
N SER A 1081 -4.23 -22.88 -10.81
CA SER A 1081 -4.70 -24.03 -11.59
C SER A 1081 -5.75 -23.65 -12.64
N HIS A 1082 -6.67 -22.74 -12.32
CA HIS A 1082 -7.65 -22.24 -13.30
C HIS A 1082 -7.00 -21.39 -14.40
N LEU A 1083 -5.92 -20.69 -14.08
CA LEU A 1083 -5.20 -19.86 -15.05
C LEU A 1083 -4.31 -20.67 -16.00
N GLU A 1084 -3.95 -21.92 -15.69
CA GLU A 1084 -3.07 -22.74 -16.55
C GLU A 1084 -3.61 -22.88 -17.98
N HIS A 1085 -4.93 -23.06 -18.12
CA HIS A 1085 -5.56 -23.16 -19.42
C HIS A 1085 -5.49 -21.84 -20.18
N GLY A 1086 -5.87 -20.74 -19.54
CA GLY A 1086 -5.78 -19.39 -20.12
C GLY A 1086 -4.35 -18.99 -20.50
N CYS A 1087 -3.35 -19.32 -19.67
CA CYS A 1087 -1.94 -19.13 -19.98
C CYS A 1087 -1.51 -19.93 -21.22
N SER A 1088 -2.06 -21.12 -21.41
CA SER A 1088 -1.77 -21.96 -22.58
C SER A 1088 -2.41 -21.39 -23.85
N GLU A 1089 -3.64 -20.88 -23.76
CA GLU A 1089 -4.31 -20.21 -24.88
C GLU A 1089 -3.61 -18.89 -25.25
N LEU A 1090 -3.21 -18.09 -24.26
CA LEU A 1090 -2.40 -16.91 -24.47
C LEU A 1090 -1.07 -17.26 -25.16
N LYS A 1091 -0.38 -18.31 -24.72
CA LYS A 1091 0.84 -18.79 -25.40
C LYS A 1091 0.56 -19.14 -26.87
N ALA A 1092 -0.55 -19.82 -27.15
CA ALA A 1092 -0.93 -20.16 -28.53
C ALA A 1092 -1.26 -18.92 -29.38
N ALA A 1093 -1.94 -17.92 -28.80
CA ALA A 1093 -2.20 -16.64 -29.45
C ALA A 1093 -0.89 -15.88 -29.76
N MET A 1094 0.05 -15.86 -28.81
CA MET A 1094 1.36 -15.23 -28.98
C MET A 1094 2.25 -15.93 -30.01
N ILE A 1095 2.13 -17.25 -30.15
CA ILE A 1095 2.76 -18.01 -31.23
C ILE A 1095 2.15 -17.64 -32.58
N THR A 1096 0.83 -17.47 -32.64
CA THR A 1096 0.13 -17.04 -33.86
C THR A 1096 0.54 -15.61 -34.26
N LEU A 1097 0.69 -14.72 -33.27
CA LEU A 1097 1.22 -13.37 -33.48
C LEU A 1097 2.65 -13.42 -34.05
N ASN A 1098 3.53 -14.28 -33.51
CA ASN A 1098 4.89 -14.47 -34.03
C ASN A 1098 4.89 -14.87 -35.52
N GLU A 1099 4.04 -15.82 -35.90
CA GLU A 1099 3.90 -16.24 -37.31
C GLU A 1099 3.38 -15.12 -38.21
N THR A 1100 2.46 -14.31 -37.69
CA THR A 1100 1.91 -13.14 -38.41
C THR A 1100 2.97 -12.08 -38.63
N LEU A 1101 3.71 -11.71 -37.58
CA LEU A 1101 4.83 -10.77 -37.64
C LEU A 1101 5.93 -11.29 -38.57
N ALA A 1102 6.27 -12.58 -38.51
CA ALA A 1102 7.25 -13.19 -39.40
C ALA A 1102 6.81 -13.13 -40.88
N THR A 1103 5.53 -13.37 -41.16
CA THR A 1103 4.98 -13.27 -42.53
C THR A 1103 5.08 -11.85 -43.08
N GLN A 1104 4.80 -10.84 -42.24
CA GLN A 1104 4.96 -9.44 -42.62
C GLN A 1104 6.44 -9.07 -42.81
N ALA A 1105 7.31 -9.52 -41.91
CA ALA A 1105 8.76 -9.32 -42.02
C ALA A 1105 9.33 -9.97 -43.30
N HIS A 1106 8.84 -11.16 -43.69
CA HIS A 1106 9.21 -11.79 -44.96
C HIS A 1106 8.79 -10.94 -46.16
N THR A 1107 7.62 -10.33 -46.10
CA THR A 1107 7.12 -9.43 -47.16
C THR A 1107 8.00 -8.18 -47.27
N GLN A 1108 8.30 -7.52 -46.15
CA GLN A 1108 9.21 -6.37 -46.11
C GLN A 1108 10.64 -6.74 -46.55
N LEU A 1109 11.15 -7.91 -46.17
CA LEU A 1109 12.48 -8.38 -46.58
C LEU A 1109 12.55 -8.63 -48.10
N ALA A 1110 11.48 -9.16 -48.69
CA ALA A 1110 11.40 -9.36 -50.14
C ALA A 1110 11.40 -8.01 -50.90
N GLU A 1111 10.70 -6.99 -50.40
CA GLU A 1111 10.75 -5.63 -50.95
C GLU A 1111 12.15 -5.01 -50.81
N LEU A 1112 12.79 -5.21 -49.66
CA LEU A 1112 14.16 -4.75 -49.41
C LEU A 1112 15.18 -5.45 -50.31
N GLU A 1113 15.00 -6.74 -50.59
CA GLU A 1113 15.84 -7.52 -51.52
C GLU A 1113 15.76 -6.97 -52.95
N VAL A 1114 14.56 -6.66 -53.45
CA VAL A 1114 14.39 -6.04 -54.78
C VAL A 1114 15.13 -4.69 -54.83
N THR A 1115 15.02 -3.90 -53.77
CA THR A 1115 15.70 -2.61 -53.65
C THR A 1115 17.23 -2.77 -53.60
N ALA A 1116 17.72 -3.74 -52.84
CA ALA A 1116 19.14 -4.08 -52.73
C ALA A 1116 19.75 -4.45 -54.09
N GLN A 1117 19.10 -5.36 -54.82
CA GLN A 1117 19.56 -5.80 -56.15
C GLN A 1117 19.59 -4.64 -57.14
N HIS A 1118 18.57 -3.77 -57.12
CA HIS A 1118 18.55 -2.58 -57.95
C HIS A 1118 19.73 -1.64 -57.64
N HIS A 1119 20.00 -1.38 -56.36
CA HIS A 1119 21.12 -0.52 -55.95
C HIS A 1119 22.48 -1.14 -56.28
N ILE A 1120 22.66 -2.45 -56.07
CA ILE A 1120 23.88 -3.17 -56.46
C ILE A 1120 24.13 -3.03 -57.96
N GLN A 1121 23.09 -3.22 -58.79
CA GLN A 1121 23.20 -3.10 -60.24
C GLN A 1121 23.58 -1.67 -60.66
N ASN A 1122 22.99 -0.65 -60.02
CA ASN A 1122 23.34 0.74 -60.27
C ASN A 1122 24.82 1.03 -59.96
N VAL A 1123 25.35 0.52 -58.85
CA VAL A 1123 26.77 0.66 -58.50
C VAL A 1123 27.67 -0.13 -59.48
N LEU A 1124 27.23 -1.30 -59.94
CA LEU A 1124 27.99 -2.11 -60.90
C LEU A 1124 28.07 -1.46 -62.30
N ASP A 1125 26.99 -0.82 -62.75
CA ASP A 1125 26.89 -0.16 -64.05
C ASP A 1125 27.53 1.24 -64.07
N PHE A 1126 27.76 1.82 -62.89
CA PHE A 1126 28.33 3.14 -62.74
C PHE A 1126 29.81 3.20 -63.17
N LYS A 1127 30.12 4.08 -64.12
CA LYS A 1127 31.50 4.38 -64.53
C LYS A 1127 31.95 5.70 -63.90
N LEU A 1128 32.80 5.61 -62.89
CA LEU A 1128 33.51 6.77 -62.34
C LEU A 1128 34.42 7.39 -63.41
N ASP A 1129 34.14 8.63 -63.78
CA ASP A 1129 35.00 9.47 -64.62
C ASP A 1129 35.65 10.60 -63.81
N ALA A 1130 36.71 11.20 -64.37
CA ALA A 1130 37.45 12.26 -63.69
C ALA A 1130 36.60 13.53 -63.43
N SER A 1131 35.57 13.77 -64.24
CA SER A 1131 34.69 14.94 -64.10
C SER A 1131 33.76 14.82 -62.88
N LEU A 1132 33.29 13.61 -62.59
CA LEU A 1132 32.47 13.35 -61.42
C LEU A 1132 33.28 13.43 -60.12
N ILE A 1133 34.50 12.89 -60.10
CA ILE A 1133 35.41 13.00 -58.94
C ILE A 1133 35.69 14.47 -58.61
N GLU A 1134 35.88 15.32 -59.62
CA GLU A 1134 36.07 16.75 -59.42
C GLU A 1134 34.83 17.42 -58.80
N LYS A 1135 33.62 17.02 -59.22
CA LYS A 1135 32.37 17.46 -58.59
C LYS A 1135 32.23 16.96 -57.14
N LEU A 1136 32.55 15.70 -56.87
CA LEU A 1136 32.47 15.11 -55.53
C LEU A 1136 33.44 15.78 -54.54
N ASN A 1137 34.66 16.10 -54.97
CA ASN A 1137 35.64 16.85 -54.16
C ASN A 1137 35.15 18.26 -53.77
N VAL A 1138 34.20 18.84 -54.50
CA VAL A 1138 33.58 20.14 -54.18
C VAL A 1138 32.32 19.96 -53.32
N CYS A 1139 31.54 18.90 -53.52
CA CYS A 1139 30.28 18.67 -52.83
C CYS A 1139 30.45 18.06 -51.43
N ILE A 1140 31.36 17.09 -51.25
CA ILE A 1140 31.59 16.41 -49.96
C ILE A 1140 31.95 17.38 -48.83
N PRO A 1141 32.87 18.35 -49.00
CA PRO A 1141 33.17 19.31 -47.94
C PRO A 1141 31.97 20.21 -47.58
N LYS A 1142 31.10 20.51 -48.56
CA LYS A 1142 29.87 21.28 -48.31
C LYS A 1142 28.85 20.44 -47.54
N LEU A 1143 28.68 19.17 -47.90
CA LEU A 1143 27.81 18.22 -47.21
C LEU A 1143 28.26 18.01 -45.76
N LYS A 1144 29.56 17.75 -45.53
CA LYS A 1144 30.12 17.66 -44.18
C LYS A 1144 29.88 18.94 -43.38
N ASN A 1145 30.13 20.11 -43.94
CA ASN A 1145 29.89 21.38 -43.25
C ASN A 1145 28.38 21.65 -42.99
N ILE A 1146 27.46 21.06 -43.75
CA ILE A 1146 26.02 21.16 -43.46
C ILE A 1146 25.60 20.17 -42.37
N LEU A 1147 26.23 18.98 -42.34
CA LEU A 1147 25.88 17.85 -41.48
C LEU A 1147 26.71 17.74 -40.17
N GLU A 1148 27.84 18.45 -40.04
CA GLU A 1148 28.73 18.49 -38.85
C GLU A 1148 28.43 19.68 -37.91
N VAL A 1149 27.44 20.53 -38.22
CA VAL A 1149 27.04 21.65 -37.34
C VAL A 1149 26.20 21.09 -36.18
N GLU A 1150 26.84 20.39 -35.25
CA GLU A 1150 26.47 20.22 -33.84
C GLU A 1150 27.37 19.16 -33.17
N ASP A 1151 28.59 19.52 -32.75
CA ASP A 1151 29.29 18.78 -31.68
C ASP A 1151 30.42 19.54 -30.96
N THR A 1152 30.49 20.87 -31.06
CA THR A 1152 31.57 21.66 -30.44
C THR A 1152 31.23 22.33 -29.11
N ASN A 1153 30.05 22.09 -28.52
CA ASN A 1153 29.64 22.77 -27.28
C ASN A 1153 29.17 21.83 -26.16
N HIS A 1154 29.83 20.68 -26.00
CA HIS A 1154 29.79 19.90 -24.74
C HIS A 1154 31.20 19.83 -24.12
N VAL A 1155 31.57 20.89 -23.38
CA VAL A 1155 32.59 20.86 -22.31
C VAL A 1155 31.99 21.50 -21.08
#